data_AF-A0A9P3Q5N0-F1
#
_entry.id   AF-A0A9P3Q5N0-F1
#
_cell.length_a   1.000
_cell.length_b   1.000
_cell.length_c   1.000
_cell.angle_alpha   90.00
_cell.angle_beta   90.00
_cell.angle_gamma   90.00
#
_symmetry.space_group_name_H-M   'P 1'
#
loop_
_entity.id
_entity.type
_entity.pdbx_description
1 polymer ?
#
loop_
_entity_poly.entity_id
_entity_poly.type
_entity_poly.pdbx_seq_one_letter_code
_entity_poly.pdbx_strand_id
1 'polypeptide(L)'
;MSTTLLDRPGSPARQRISQFVGTLGLLRLYLRRDRVVLPLWVLLLSIPLASVYIGSIDKVYPTAADRAAFAASVMASPAQRALYGPIYNDGLGAVGIWKAGMFHLLIAVAVVLTVIRHTRADEETGRAELLDSTAVGRYASLSAVLLLSFGASVATGVIGAAGLLTTEVAPSGSLAFGAALAGSGLVFTALAAVAAQLSASARVCRGYAFAALGAAFTLRAVGDAGSGALSWFSPLGWSLQVRPYADERWWVLLLHLATTAVLTAVAYRLLAARDVGAGLIAERRRGEHHRGSGSTGGIHRPLRPGATPDVRRQPDPDAGFAVGARLLLGPGPLRSVVSGAGAANTRRGAGAGSRSARLPRLPATRAIPFGPQHLVVAALKVSGVNRNSAPALDRPWRRPNALGYARDRIAGVVRPRIAITEAPAEVIVDRDVEVPTRDGTLLRINVFRRSGESPRPVMLSIHPYGKDELPRRKRKRWTFSRQYRMIRQPSRVQFSSLTGWEAPDPAFWTAQGFVVVNADARGCGRSDGTGNLLSRQEAEDTYDLVQWLAGQPWSDGNVVMLGVSYLAITQYAVAALRPPALRAICPWEGFTDAYRDLTFPGGIRETGFTALWSRNLARSTRQAYVLTEEQDRHPLRDDFWRSIAPDLAAIDIPMLVCGSFSDNNLHSRGSIRAFTRTGSEHARLYTHRGGKWAVFYSPDAQAEQLKFFRDVLDGARASRSVRLEVREDRDTVVSVREEGHWPLVRTRWQPMYLAGGGVLTAEPPRHAGSITFETSSRAAAFNWTVAEDIELTGSMAAKLWVQLDGCDDANLFVGVEKWRDGRYVGFEGSYGYGRDRVTTGWQRVALRALDPELSQPWEPVPACAEPAAVSPGEVTEVQVALGPSATLFRAGEQLRFVVAGRWLSPRNPLTGQFPAAYSDPPRGQVTLRWGPRYDAHLLIPVIPQRTS
;
A
#
# COMPACT_ATOMS: atom_id res chain seq x y z
N MET A 1 -63.73 -59.20 -13.37
CA MET A 1 -63.05 -59.48 -14.66
C MET A 1 -61.83 -58.58 -14.78
N SER A 2 -60.84 -58.98 -15.58
CA SER A 2 -59.43 -58.58 -15.50
C SER A 2 -59.13 -57.08 -15.49
N THR A 3 -58.27 -56.67 -14.54
CA THR A 3 -57.44 -55.47 -14.67
C THR A 3 -56.14 -55.87 -15.37
N THR A 4 -55.81 -55.22 -16.48
CA THR A 4 -54.69 -55.59 -17.34
C THR A 4 -53.34 -55.31 -16.67
N LEU A 5 -52.49 -56.33 -16.55
CA LEU A 5 -51.09 -56.17 -16.13
C LEU A 5 -50.29 -55.51 -17.27
N LEU A 6 -49.75 -54.32 -17.00
CA LEU A 6 -48.71 -53.71 -17.84
C LEU A 6 -47.35 -54.14 -17.33
N ASP A 7 -46.57 -54.80 -18.19
CA ASP A 7 -45.20 -55.21 -17.91
C ASP A 7 -44.33 -54.01 -17.51
N ARG A 8 -43.52 -54.21 -16.46
CA ARG A 8 -42.44 -53.27 -16.13
C ARG A 8 -41.32 -53.45 -17.17
N PRO A 9 -40.93 -52.42 -17.94
CA PRO A 9 -39.76 -52.51 -18.79
C PRO A 9 -38.52 -52.78 -17.92
N GLY A 10 -37.68 -53.72 -18.37
CA GLY A 10 -36.49 -54.13 -17.64
C GLY A 10 -35.57 -52.95 -17.32
N SER A 11 -34.99 -52.96 -16.12
CA SER A 11 -34.03 -51.93 -15.68
C SER A 11 -32.92 -51.74 -16.72
N PRO A 12 -32.74 -50.53 -17.28
CA PRO A 12 -31.63 -50.30 -18.19
C PRO A 12 -30.33 -50.53 -17.45
N ALA A 13 -29.45 -51.35 -18.04
CA ALA A 13 -28.14 -51.63 -17.48
C ALA A 13 -27.42 -50.30 -17.22
N ARG A 14 -27.09 -50.00 -15.95
CA ARG A 14 -26.29 -48.83 -15.59
C ARG A 14 -24.98 -48.89 -16.37
N GLN A 15 -24.86 -48.08 -17.42
CA GLN A 15 -23.57 -47.81 -18.05
C GLN A 15 -22.61 -47.34 -16.95
N ARG A 16 -21.55 -48.11 -16.70
CA ARG A 16 -20.51 -47.74 -15.74
C ARG A 16 -19.70 -46.58 -16.34
N ILE A 17 -20.21 -45.36 -16.21
CA ILE A 17 -19.46 -44.14 -16.48
C ILE A 17 -18.19 -44.21 -15.63
N SER A 18 -17.02 -44.12 -16.29
CA SER A 18 -15.74 -44.23 -15.58
C SER A 18 -15.62 -43.12 -14.53
N GLN A 19 -15.18 -43.48 -13.32
CA GLN A 19 -15.08 -42.54 -12.20
C GLN A 19 -14.02 -41.43 -12.41
N PHE A 20 -13.28 -41.49 -13.53
CA PHE A 20 -12.31 -40.48 -13.97
C PHE A 20 -12.79 -39.60 -15.16
N VAL A 21 -14.03 -39.78 -15.65
CA VAL A 21 -14.59 -38.94 -16.73
C VAL A 21 -14.56 -37.46 -16.31
N GLY A 22 -14.16 -36.57 -17.23
CA GLY A 22 -14.01 -35.14 -16.95
C GLY A 22 -12.63 -34.69 -16.46
N THR A 23 -11.73 -35.60 -16.06
CA THR A 23 -10.39 -35.25 -15.52
C THR A 23 -9.60 -34.29 -16.43
N LEU A 24 -9.56 -34.55 -17.74
CA LEU A 24 -8.84 -33.70 -18.70
C LEU A 24 -9.52 -32.33 -18.89
N GLY A 25 -10.84 -32.24 -18.72
CA GLY A 25 -11.58 -30.98 -18.74
C GLY A 25 -11.24 -30.12 -17.53
N LEU A 26 -11.25 -30.72 -16.33
CA LEU A 26 -10.86 -30.07 -15.09
C LEU A 26 -9.37 -29.67 -15.08
N LEU A 27 -8.47 -30.51 -15.59
CA LEU A 27 -7.06 -30.17 -15.72
C LEU A 27 -6.85 -28.93 -16.63
N ARG A 28 -7.55 -28.87 -17.77
CA ARG A 28 -7.55 -27.68 -18.65
C ARG A 28 -8.13 -26.43 -17.95
N LEU A 29 -9.16 -26.60 -17.13
CA LEU A 29 -9.75 -25.51 -16.33
C LEU A 29 -8.77 -25.00 -15.26
N TYR A 30 -8.15 -25.89 -14.50
CA TYR A 30 -7.18 -25.55 -13.47
C TYR A 30 -5.94 -24.87 -14.08
N LEU A 31 -5.39 -25.40 -15.20
CA LEU A 31 -4.32 -24.75 -15.96
C LEU A 31 -4.68 -23.32 -16.41
N ARG A 32 -5.92 -23.09 -16.90
CA ARG A 32 -6.39 -21.75 -17.29
C ARG A 32 -6.53 -20.80 -16.10
N ARG A 33 -6.98 -21.29 -14.94
CA ARG A 33 -7.13 -20.52 -13.70
C ARG A 33 -5.77 -20.14 -13.09
N ASP A 34 -4.83 -21.06 -13.10
CA ASP A 34 -3.49 -20.89 -12.50
C ASP A 34 -2.40 -20.44 -13.50
N ARG A 35 -2.77 -20.05 -14.73
CA ARG A 35 -1.88 -19.56 -15.81
C ARG A 35 -0.90 -18.43 -15.45
N VAL A 36 -1.04 -17.82 -14.27
CA VAL A 36 -0.10 -16.84 -13.70
C VAL A 36 0.63 -17.43 -12.51
N VAL A 37 -0.09 -17.98 -11.52
CA VAL A 37 0.49 -18.41 -10.24
C VAL A 37 1.37 -19.66 -10.41
N LEU A 38 0.94 -20.62 -11.23
CA LEU A 38 1.67 -21.88 -11.43
C LEU A 38 2.99 -21.67 -12.20
N PRO A 39 3.03 -20.99 -13.37
CA PRO A 39 4.31 -20.63 -14.00
C PRO A 39 5.19 -19.76 -13.10
N LEU A 40 4.61 -18.85 -12.31
CA LEU A 40 5.39 -17.98 -11.43
C LEU A 40 6.19 -18.78 -10.40
N TRP A 41 5.59 -19.72 -9.67
CA TRP A 41 6.33 -20.49 -8.67
C TRP A 41 7.27 -21.53 -9.30
N VAL A 42 6.89 -22.16 -10.42
CA VAL A 42 7.78 -23.06 -11.17
C VAL A 42 9.05 -22.32 -11.59
N LEU A 43 8.92 -21.16 -12.26
CA LEU A 43 10.08 -20.40 -12.72
C LEU A 43 10.90 -19.79 -11.56
N LEU A 44 10.24 -19.34 -10.48
CA LEU A 44 10.91 -18.79 -9.30
C LEU A 44 11.74 -19.85 -8.56
N LEU A 45 11.33 -21.12 -8.56
CA LEU A 45 12.04 -22.22 -7.91
C LEU A 45 13.01 -22.96 -8.83
N SER A 46 13.05 -22.66 -10.14
CA SER A 46 14.01 -23.26 -11.08
C SER A 46 15.11 -22.30 -11.55
N ILE A 47 14.76 -21.09 -12.01
CA ILE A 47 15.71 -20.17 -12.67
C ILE A 47 16.89 -19.71 -11.78
N PRO A 48 16.70 -19.42 -10.48
CA PRO A 48 17.80 -18.91 -9.65
C PRO A 48 18.94 -19.91 -9.41
N LEU A 49 18.70 -21.22 -9.58
CA LEU A 49 19.64 -22.29 -9.20
C LEU A 49 21.01 -22.13 -9.86
N ALA A 50 21.06 -21.93 -11.17
CA ALA A 50 22.32 -21.68 -11.88
C ALA A 50 22.84 -20.25 -11.69
N SER A 51 21.98 -19.26 -11.95
CA SER A 51 22.38 -17.86 -12.10
C SER A 51 22.71 -17.15 -10.77
N VAL A 52 22.02 -17.51 -9.68
CA VAL A 52 22.14 -16.87 -8.37
C VAL A 52 22.93 -17.73 -7.38
N TYR A 53 22.76 -19.04 -7.38
CA TYR A 53 23.44 -19.92 -6.41
C TYR A 53 24.83 -20.34 -6.90
N ILE A 54 24.94 -21.17 -7.95
CA ILE A 54 26.24 -21.56 -8.53
C ILE A 54 27.04 -20.31 -8.95
N GLY A 55 26.46 -19.46 -9.80
CA GLY A 55 27.11 -18.28 -10.36
C GLY A 55 27.40 -17.12 -9.39
N SER A 56 27.00 -17.22 -8.11
CA SER A 56 27.45 -16.30 -7.06
C SER A 56 28.50 -16.93 -6.14
N ILE A 57 28.43 -18.24 -5.87
CA ILE A 57 29.45 -18.91 -5.06
C ILE A 57 30.78 -18.99 -5.82
N ASP A 58 30.73 -19.30 -7.12
CA ASP A 58 31.89 -19.28 -8.01
C ASP A 58 32.66 -17.93 -7.96
N LYS A 59 31.93 -16.82 -7.99
CA LYS A 59 32.50 -15.45 -7.96
C LYS A 59 33.01 -14.99 -6.59
N VAL A 60 32.63 -15.67 -5.51
CA VAL A 60 32.98 -15.28 -4.12
C VAL A 60 33.99 -16.24 -3.50
N TYR A 61 33.97 -17.51 -3.91
CA TYR A 61 34.85 -18.58 -3.45
C TYR A 61 35.41 -19.34 -4.67
N PRO A 62 36.26 -18.69 -5.49
CA PRO A 62 36.73 -19.24 -6.76
C PRO A 62 37.69 -20.43 -6.56
N THR A 63 38.51 -20.45 -5.51
CA THR A 63 39.46 -21.54 -5.28
C THR A 63 38.83 -22.71 -4.51
N ALA A 64 39.42 -23.90 -4.63
CA ALA A 64 38.99 -25.06 -3.84
C ALA A 64 39.19 -24.84 -2.33
N ALA A 65 40.30 -24.20 -1.94
CA ALA A 65 40.59 -23.87 -0.54
C ALA A 65 39.54 -22.92 0.07
N ASP A 66 39.10 -21.91 -0.68
CA ASP A 66 38.04 -20.98 -0.24
C ASP A 66 36.72 -21.72 0.03
N ARG A 67 36.36 -22.67 -0.84
CA ARG A 67 35.14 -23.47 -0.70
C ARG A 67 35.22 -24.49 0.43
N ALA A 68 36.39 -25.12 0.64
CA ALA A 68 36.63 -26.01 1.77
C ALA A 68 36.54 -25.25 3.11
N ALA A 69 37.17 -24.08 3.21
CA ALA A 69 37.08 -23.20 4.38
C ALA A 69 35.64 -22.72 4.64
N PHE A 70 34.91 -22.34 3.59
CA PHE A 70 33.49 -21.99 3.69
C PHE A 70 32.65 -23.18 4.18
N ALA A 71 32.82 -24.37 3.59
CA ALA A 71 32.11 -25.59 3.98
C ALA A 71 32.38 -25.97 5.44
N ALA A 72 33.64 -25.89 5.89
CA ALA A 72 34.00 -26.10 7.29
C ALA A 72 33.30 -25.08 8.22
N SER A 73 33.26 -23.80 7.86
CA SER A 73 32.57 -22.76 8.65
C SER A 73 31.06 -22.99 8.78
N VAL A 74 30.42 -23.51 7.72
CA VAL A 74 29.00 -23.89 7.70
C VAL A 74 28.76 -25.10 8.60
N MET A 75 29.59 -26.14 8.46
CA MET A 75 29.47 -27.38 9.23
C MET A 75 29.73 -27.17 10.73
N ALA A 76 30.60 -26.22 11.09
CA ALA A 76 30.84 -25.80 12.46
C ALA A 76 29.63 -25.10 13.11
N SER A 77 28.61 -24.66 12.34
CA SER A 77 27.43 -23.95 12.86
C SER A 77 26.18 -24.84 12.90
N PRO A 78 25.72 -25.30 14.08
CA PRO A 78 24.47 -26.05 14.21
C PRO A 78 23.26 -25.29 13.68
N ALA A 79 23.24 -23.95 13.80
CA ALA A 79 22.16 -23.12 13.30
C ALA A 79 22.10 -23.08 11.76
N GLN A 80 23.26 -23.04 11.07
CA GLN A 80 23.27 -23.09 9.62
C GLN A 80 22.92 -24.48 9.08
N ARG A 81 23.38 -25.55 9.76
CA ARG A 81 22.95 -26.93 9.46
C ARG A 81 21.46 -27.15 9.69
N ALA A 82 20.91 -26.68 10.81
CA ALA A 82 19.47 -26.72 11.08
C ALA A 82 18.65 -25.98 10.01
N LEU A 83 19.13 -24.82 9.57
CA LEU A 83 18.40 -24.01 8.59
C LEU A 83 18.47 -24.62 7.19
N TYR A 84 19.66 -24.82 6.62
CA TYR A 84 19.86 -25.17 5.21
C TYR A 84 20.20 -26.65 4.94
N GLY A 85 20.60 -27.41 5.96
CA GLY A 85 21.17 -28.74 5.85
C GLY A 85 22.71 -28.75 5.94
N PRO A 86 23.35 -29.93 6.01
CA PRO A 86 24.80 -30.06 5.94
C PRO A 86 25.33 -29.90 4.49
N ILE A 87 26.61 -29.56 4.37
CA ILE A 87 27.37 -29.63 3.11
C ILE A 87 28.12 -30.96 3.09
N TYR A 88 27.91 -31.77 2.06
CA TYR A 88 28.48 -33.13 1.95
C TYR A 88 29.77 -33.21 1.10
N ASN A 89 30.12 -32.15 0.36
CA ASN A 89 31.32 -32.03 -0.47
C ASN A 89 31.68 -30.53 -0.61
N ASP A 90 32.96 -30.18 -0.73
CA ASP A 90 33.46 -28.81 -0.93
C ASP A 90 33.51 -28.37 -2.42
N GLY A 91 33.19 -29.28 -3.34
CA GLY A 91 33.03 -29.00 -4.76
C GLY A 91 32.02 -27.87 -5.05
N LEU A 92 32.25 -27.14 -6.15
CA LEU A 92 31.46 -25.95 -6.53
C LEU A 92 29.95 -26.22 -6.63
N GLY A 93 29.54 -27.40 -7.11
CA GLY A 93 28.13 -27.80 -7.16
C GLY A 93 27.49 -27.91 -5.76
N ALA A 94 28.11 -28.66 -4.85
CA ALA A 94 27.60 -28.90 -3.51
C ALA A 94 27.55 -27.61 -2.67
N VAL A 95 28.65 -26.86 -2.64
CA VAL A 95 28.74 -25.57 -1.93
C VAL A 95 27.85 -24.51 -2.57
N GLY A 96 27.81 -24.48 -3.90
CA GLY A 96 26.97 -23.60 -4.71
C GLY A 96 25.49 -23.75 -4.38
N ILE A 97 24.99 -24.99 -4.42
CA ILE A 97 23.56 -25.29 -4.30
C ILE A 97 23.07 -25.43 -2.86
N TRP A 98 23.97 -25.46 -1.85
CA TRP A 98 23.65 -25.66 -0.44
C TRP A 98 22.49 -24.78 0.08
N LYS A 99 22.54 -23.45 -0.16
CA LYS A 99 21.46 -22.54 0.27
C LYS A 99 20.14 -22.78 -0.48
N ALA A 100 20.21 -23.31 -1.70
CA ALA A 100 19.03 -23.75 -2.44
C ALA A 100 18.44 -25.07 -1.90
N GLY A 101 19.07 -25.72 -0.90
CA GLY A 101 18.45 -26.78 -0.10
C GLY A 101 17.08 -26.38 0.49
N MET A 102 16.84 -25.08 0.72
CA MET A 102 15.52 -24.55 1.10
C MET A 102 14.45 -24.61 0.01
N PHE A 103 14.80 -24.86 -1.26
CA PHE A 103 13.81 -24.95 -2.32
C PHE A 103 12.95 -26.21 -2.19
N HIS A 104 13.47 -27.27 -1.54
CA HIS A 104 12.68 -28.45 -1.14
C HIS A 104 11.53 -28.10 -0.18
N LEU A 105 11.72 -27.11 0.70
CA LEU A 105 10.65 -26.57 1.56
C LEU A 105 9.72 -25.64 0.77
N LEU A 106 10.28 -24.75 -0.06
CA LEU A 106 9.48 -23.77 -0.81
C LEU A 106 8.55 -24.43 -1.83
N ILE A 107 8.99 -25.50 -2.50
CA ILE A 107 8.13 -26.26 -3.41
C ILE A 107 7.01 -26.97 -2.65
N ALA A 108 7.29 -27.50 -1.45
CA ALA A 108 6.28 -28.10 -0.58
C ALA A 108 5.19 -27.09 -0.19
N VAL A 109 5.56 -25.86 0.18
CA VAL A 109 4.61 -24.76 0.44
C VAL A 109 3.78 -24.43 -0.81
N ALA A 110 4.42 -24.35 -1.99
CA ALA A 110 3.74 -24.01 -3.24
C ALA A 110 2.70 -25.06 -3.66
N VAL A 111 3.03 -26.35 -3.57
CA VAL A 111 2.10 -27.43 -3.92
C VAL A 111 0.97 -27.58 -2.90
N VAL A 112 1.24 -27.45 -1.59
CA VAL A 112 0.20 -27.46 -0.54
C VAL A 112 -0.84 -26.38 -0.80
N LEU A 113 -0.41 -25.14 -1.08
CA LEU A 113 -1.33 -24.03 -1.39
C LEU A 113 -2.08 -24.22 -2.72
N THR A 114 -1.48 -24.93 -3.69
CA THR A 114 -2.10 -25.24 -4.99
C THR A 114 -3.17 -26.33 -4.85
N VAL A 115 -2.87 -27.43 -4.15
CA VAL A 115 -3.82 -28.53 -3.90
C VAL A 115 -5.04 -28.03 -3.11
N ILE A 116 -4.84 -27.25 -2.05
CA ILE A 116 -5.93 -26.72 -1.24
C ILE A 116 -6.83 -25.75 -2.03
N ARG A 117 -6.25 -24.99 -2.98
CA ARG A 117 -6.98 -24.03 -3.83
C ARG A 117 -8.00 -24.69 -4.75
N HIS A 118 -7.67 -25.85 -5.32
CA HIS A 118 -8.54 -26.58 -6.27
C HIS A 118 -9.24 -27.80 -5.65
N THR A 119 -9.22 -27.92 -4.32
CA THR A 119 -10.01 -28.90 -3.57
C THR A 119 -10.91 -28.17 -2.57
N ARG A 120 -10.49 -28.06 -1.30
CA ARG A 120 -11.30 -27.53 -0.20
C ARG A 120 -11.81 -26.11 -0.45
N ALA A 121 -11.01 -25.23 -1.05
CA ALA A 121 -11.45 -23.85 -1.33
C ALA A 121 -12.48 -23.75 -2.48
N ASP A 122 -12.58 -24.77 -3.33
CA ASP A 122 -13.61 -24.86 -4.37
C ASP A 122 -14.89 -25.57 -3.87
N GLU A 123 -14.75 -26.54 -2.95
CA GLU A 123 -15.87 -27.08 -2.16
C GLU A 123 -16.51 -25.94 -1.31
N GLU A 124 -15.73 -25.20 -0.51
CA GLU A 124 -16.22 -24.07 0.31
C GLU A 124 -16.91 -22.94 -0.48
N THR A 125 -16.67 -22.82 -1.78
CA THR A 125 -17.26 -21.77 -2.61
C THR A 125 -18.42 -22.26 -3.48
N GLY A 126 -18.96 -23.46 -3.21
CA GLY A 126 -20.08 -24.07 -3.94
C GLY A 126 -19.74 -24.45 -5.38
N ARG A 127 -18.47 -24.35 -5.79
CA ARG A 127 -18.05 -24.64 -7.17
C ARG A 127 -17.93 -26.13 -7.43
N ALA A 128 -17.56 -26.92 -6.42
CA ALA A 128 -17.54 -28.37 -6.52
C ALA A 128 -18.94 -28.90 -6.84
N GLU A 129 -19.98 -28.45 -6.11
CA GLU A 129 -21.38 -28.85 -6.34
C GLU A 129 -21.87 -28.52 -7.76
N LEU A 130 -21.50 -27.35 -8.29
CA LEU A 130 -21.81 -26.99 -9.68
C LEU A 130 -21.08 -27.88 -10.69
N LEU A 131 -19.86 -28.36 -10.40
CA LEU A 131 -19.13 -29.28 -11.28
C LEU A 131 -19.66 -30.72 -11.17
N ASP A 132 -20.03 -31.16 -9.96
CA ASP A 132 -20.62 -32.46 -9.68
C ASP A 132 -22.06 -32.57 -10.25
N SER A 133 -22.73 -31.45 -10.50
CA SER A 133 -24.00 -31.39 -11.26
C SER A 133 -23.83 -31.67 -12.76
N THR A 134 -22.60 -31.79 -13.26
CA THR A 134 -22.27 -32.13 -14.65
C THR A 134 -21.76 -33.56 -14.78
N ALA A 135 -21.52 -34.05 -16.00
CA ALA A 135 -21.05 -35.42 -16.26
C ALA A 135 -19.55 -35.63 -15.90
N VAL A 136 -19.19 -35.38 -14.64
CA VAL A 136 -17.84 -35.50 -14.07
C VAL A 136 -17.82 -36.67 -13.08
N GLY A 137 -16.80 -37.53 -13.19
CA GLY A 137 -16.64 -38.68 -12.29
C GLY A 137 -16.05 -38.30 -10.94
N ARG A 138 -16.42 -39.05 -9.88
CA ARG A 138 -16.04 -38.81 -8.46
C ARG A 138 -14.54 -38.56 -8.22
N TYR A 139 -13.65 -39.17 -9.01
CA TYR A 139 -12.21 -39.02 -8.85
C TYR A 139 -11.60 -37.90 -9.70
N ALA A 140 -12.34 -37.35 -10.67
CA ALA A 140 -11.80 -36.47 -11.69
C ALA A 140 -11.19 -35.17 -11.15
N SER A 141 -11.79 -34.56 -10.11
CA SER A 141 -11.24 -33.35 -9.48
C SER A 141 -9.91 -33.64 -8.77
N LEU A 142 -9.85 -34.71 -7.97
CA LEU A 142 -8.64 -35.13 -7.28
C LEU A 142 -7.54 -35.53 -8.28
N SER A 143 -7.89 -36.28 -9.32
CA SER A 143 -6.94 -36.64 -10.40
C SER A 143 -6.43 -35.40 -11.14
N ALA A 144 -7.28 -34.42 -11.44
CA ALA A 144 -6.87 -33.21 -12.14
C ALA A 144 -5.91 -32.34 -11.32
N VAL A 145 -6.14 -32.17 -10.01
CA VAL A 145 -5.24 -31.38 -9.15
C VAL A 145 -3.92 -32.11 -8.85
N LEU A 146 -3.94 -33.45 -8.75
CA LEU A 146 -2.73 -34.26 -8.64
C LEU A 146 -1.89 -34.18 -9.92
N LEU A 147 -2.50 -34.36 -11.11
CA LEU A 147 -1.80 -34.21 -12.40
C LEU A 147 -1.18 -32.82 -12.56
N LEU A 148 -1.92 -31.75 -12.20
CA LEU A 148 -1.41 -30.38 -12.21
C LEU A 148 -0.19 -30.20 -11.31
N SER A 149 -0.29 -30.65 -10.06
CA SER A 149 0.71 -30.36 -9.01
C SER A 149 1.94 -31.27 -9.14
N PHE A 150 1.76 -32.54 -9.50
CA PHE A 150 2.86 -33.45 -9.85
C PHE A 150 3.56 -32.96 -11.13
N GLY A 151 2.82 -32.62 -12.18
CA GLY A 151 3.39 -32.12 -13.43
C GLY A 151 4.20 -30.84 -13.23
N ALA A 152 3.71 -29.89 -12.42
CA ALA A 152 4.45 -28.68 -12.08
C ALA A 152 5.66 -28.96 -11.17
N SER A 153 5.59 -29.94 -10.27
CA SER A 153 6.75 -30.36 -9.45
C SER A 153 7.87 -30.95 -10.31
N VAL A 154 7.52 -31.85 -11.23
CA VAL A 154 8.46 -32.43 -12.21
C VAL A 154 9.03 -31.34 -13.12
N ALA A 155 8.19 -30.44 -13.65
CA ALA A 155 8.65 -29.32 -14.46
C ALA A 155 9.64 -28.41 -13.70
N THR A 156 9.39 -28.16 -12.41
CA THR A 156 10.29 -27.37 -11.56
C THR A 156 11.66 -28.05 -11.41
N GLY A 157 11.66 -29.37 -11.17
CA GLY A 157 12.88 -30.17 -11.11
C GLY A 157 13.64 -30.21 -12.44
N VAL A 158 12.95 -30.44 -13.56
CA VAL A 158 13.53 -30.53 -14.91
C VAL A 158 14.10 -29.18 -15.37
N ILE A 159 13.36 -28.08 -15.22
CA ILE A 159 13.86 -26.73 -15.57
C ILE A 159 15.03 -26.34 -14.66
N GLY A 160 14.99 -26.75 -13.39
CA GLY A 160 16.08 -26.53 -12.44
C GLY A 160 17.36 -27.27 -12.82
N ALA A 161 17.26 -28.57 -13.12
CA ALA A 161 18.37 -29.38 -13.59
C ALA A 161 18.91 -28.87 -14.94
N ALA A 162 18.04 -28.55 -15.90
CA ALA A 162 18.43 -27.98 -17.19
C ALA A 162 19.17 -26.65 -17.03
N GLY A 163 18.76 -25.80 -16.09
CA GLY A 163 19.50 -24.59 -15.72
C GLY A 163 20.87 -24.91 -15.13
N LEU A 164 20.98 -25.84 -14.19
CA LEU A 164 22.25 -26.24 -13.59
C LEU A 164 23.22 -26.86 -14.62
N LEU A 165 22.70 -27.58 -15.62
CA LEU A 165 23.46 -28.12 -16.76
C LEU A 165 24.01 -27.03 -17.71
N THR A 166 23.63 -25.75 -17.56
CA THR A 166 24.30 -24.64 -18.27
C THR A 166 25.52 -24.08 -17.51
N THR A 167 25.98 -24.77 -16.46
CA THR A 167 27.15 -24.39 -15.65
C THR A 167 28.16 -25.54 -15.60
N GLU A 168 29.40 -25.27 -15.19
CA GLU A 168 30.52 -26.23 -15.23
C GLU A 168 30.47 -27.32 -14.13
N VAL A 169 29.32 -27.48 -13.45
CA VAL A 169 29.15 -28.47 -12.36
C VAL A 169 28.71 -29.84 -12.90
N ALA A 170 29.05 -30.91 -12.18
CA ALA A 170 28.84 -32.30 -12.63
C ALA A 170 27.37 -32.60 -13.01
N PRO A 171 27.09 -33.19 -14.19
CA PRO A 171 25.72 -33.49 -14.63
C PRO A 171 24.90 -34.38 -13.69
N SER A 172 25.54 -35.34 -13.01
CA SER A 172 24.86 -36.26 -12.07
C SER A 172 24.21 -35.50 -10.91
N GLY A 173 24.97 -34.61 -10.25
CA GLY A 173 24.46 -33.77 -9.17
C GLY A 173 23.37 -32.79 -9.63
N SER A 174 23.50 -32.23 -10.84
CA SER A 174 22.46 -31.35 -11.42
C SER A 174 21.13 -32.09 -11.61
N LEU A 175 21.17 -33.32 -12.11
CA LEU A 175 20.00 -34.18 -12.25
C LEU A 175 19.46 -34.63 -10.88
N ALA A 176 20.33 -34.98 -9.94
CA ALA A 176 19.94 -35.43 -8.60
C ALA A 176 19.28 -34.32 -7.78
N PHE A 177 19.77 -33.08 -7.86
CA PHE A 177 19.12 -31.92 -7.23
C PHE A 177 17.72 -31.68 -7.84
N GLY A 178 17.60 -31.70 -9.17
CA GLY A 178 16.31 -31.57 -9.84
C GLY A 178 15.32 -32.67 -9.46
N ALA A 179 15.79 -33.92 -9.36
CA ALA A 179 14.99 -35.06 -8.95
C ALA A 179 14.56 -34.99 -7.47
N ALA A 180 15.44 -34.55 -6.56
CA ALA A 180 15.13 -34.32 -5.15
C ALA A 180 14.10 -33.18 -4.98
N LEU A 181 14.26 -32.09 -5.73
CA LEU A 181 13.33 -30.96 -5.75
C LEU A 181 11.93 -31.38 -6.22
N ALA A 182 11.86 -32.13 -7.33
CA ALA A 182 10.60 -32.73 -7.79
C ALA A 182 10.02 -33.70 -6.74
N GLY A 183 10.85 -34.58 -6.17
CA GLY A 183 10.47 -35.57 -5.16
C GLY A 183 9.81 -34.96 -3.92
N SER A 184 10.33 -33.86 -3.39
CA SER A 184 9.67 -33.10 -2.30
C SER A 184 8.29 -32.60 -2.73
N GLY A 185 8.20 -31.99 -3.92
CA GLY A 185 6.92 -31.53 -4.49
C GLY A 185 5.89 -32.65 -4.66
N LEU A 186 6.32 -33.85 -5.06
CA LEU A 186 5.45 -35.04 -5.15
C LEU A 186 4.90 -35.46 -3.78
N VAL A 187 5.77 -35.64 -2.78
CA VAL A 187 5.35 -36.10 -1.44
C VAL A 187 4.39 -35.10 -0.80
N PHE A 188 4.69 -33.81 -0.84
CA PHE A 188 3.82 -32.80 -0.22
C PHE A 188 2.54 -32.50 -1.02
N THR A 189 2.52 -32.78 -2.33
CA THR A 189 1.28 -32.82 -3.13
C THR A 189 0.36 -33.94 -2.61
N ALA A 190 0.88 -35.16 -2.45
CA ALA A 190 0.11 -36.30 -1.97
C ALA A 190 -0.34 -36.12 -0.51
N LEU A 191 0.52 -35.54 0.35
CA LEU A 191 0.17 -35.18 1.72
C LEU A 191 -0.97 -34.15 1.77
N ALA A 192 -0.91 -33.10 0.95
CA ALA A 192 -1.97 -32.10 0.85
C ALA A 192 -3.29 -32.71 0.36
N ALA A 193 -3.24 -33.71 -0.52
CA ALA A 193 -4.41 -34.45 -0.97
C ALA A 193 -5.06 -35.29 0.15
N VAL A 194 -4.26 -35.94 1.00
CA VAL A 194 -4.75 -36.63 2.21
C VAL A 194 -5.35 -35.63 3.20
N ALA A 195 -4.64 -34.53 3.50
CA ALA A 195 -5.13 -33.47 4.38
C ALA A 195 -6.44 -32.85 3.86
N ALA A 196 -6.61 -32.75 2.54
CA ALA A 196 -7.87 -32.36 1.93
C ALA A 196 -8.97 -33.36 2.27
N GLN A 197 -8.79 -34.67 2.09
CA GLN A 197 -9.86 -35.63 2.40
C GLN A 197 -10.25 -35.70 3.89
N LEU A 198 -9.31 -35.45 4.80
CA LEU A 198 -9.56 -35.46 6.25
C LEU A 198 -10.28 -34.21 6.79
N SER A 199 -10.33 -33.12 6.02
CA SER A 199 -10.80 -31.80 6.51
C SER A 199 -12.22 -31.47 6.07
N ALA A 200 -12.98 -30.79 6.93
CA ALA A 200 -14.25 -30.16 6.53
C ALA A 200 -14.05 -28.84 5.76
N SER A 201 -13.04 -28.04 6.16
CA SER A 201 -12.79 -26.70 5.63
C SER A 201 -11.36 -26.54 5.08
N ALA A 202 -11.15 -25.57 4.18
CA ALA A 202 -9.83 -25.19 3.68
C ALA A 202 -8.96 -24.58 4.78
N ARG A 203 -9.56 -23.99 5.84
CA ARG A 203 -8.84 -23.53 7.03
C ARG A 203 -8.23 -24.70 7.79
N VAL A 204 -9.02 -25.72 8.11
CA VAL A 204 -8.55 -26.94 8.80
C VAL A 204 -7.53 -27.69 7.93
N CYS A 205 -7.77 -27.78 6.62
CA CYS A 205 -6.86 -28.41 5.67
C CYS A 205 -5.48 -27.71 5.61
N ARG A 206 -5.46 -26.36 5.64
CA ARG A 206 -4.20 -25.61 5.79
C ARG A 206 -3.52 -25.94 7.11
N GLY A 207 -4.28 -26.01 8.21
CA GLY A 207 -3.78 -26.41 9.53
C GLY A 207 -3.03 -27.74 9.48
N TYR A 208 -3.67 -28.82 9.03
CA TYR A 208 -3.06 -30.14 8.97
C TYR A 208 -1.86 -30.20 8.00
N ALA A 209 -1.97 -29.64 6.79
CA ALA A 209 -0.90 -29.71 5.81
C ALA A 209 0.35 -28.92 6.25
N PHE A 210 0.17 -27.72 6.84
CA PHE A 210 1.30 -26.93 7.35
C PHE A 210 1.84 -27.45 8.68
N ALA A 211 1.03 -28.06 9.54
CA ALA A 211 1.51 -28.74 10.75
C ALA A 211 2.42 -29.93 10.39
N ALA A 212 2.02 -30.77 9.43
CA ALA A 212 2.83 -31.88 8.96
C ALA A 212 4.12 -31.41 8.25
N LEU A 213 4.05 -30.34 7.44
CA LEU A 213 5.22 -29.73 6.83
C LEU A 213 6.18 -29.14 7.88
N GLY A 214 5.64 -28.51 8.93
CA GLY A 214 6.39 -27.99 10.07
C GLY A 214 7.08 -29.12 10.84
N ALA A 215 6.37 -30.21 11.14
CA ALA A 215 6.96 -31.40 11.78
C ALA A 215 8.09 -32.00 10.93
N ALA A 216 7.89 -32.15 9.62
CA ALA A 216 8.94 -32.61 8.69
C ALA A 216 10.14 -31.65 8.66
N PHE A 217 9.91 -30.33 8.69
CA PHE A 217 10.99 -29.35 8.78
C PHE A 217 11.77 -29.50 10.09
N THR A 218 11.08 -29.61 11.23
CA THR A 218 11.68 -29.73 12.56
C THR A 218 12.49 -31.02 12.72
N LEU A 219 11.94 -32.17 12.33
CA LEU A 219 12.67 -33.46 12.37
C LEU A 219 13.99 -33.40 11.58
N ARG A 220 13.95 -32.80 10.39
CA ARG A 220 15.14 -32.57 9.55
C ARG A 220 16.10 -31.56 10.18
N ALA A 221 15.60 -30.43 10.68
CA ALA A 221 16.45 -29.38 11.26
C ALA A 221 17.17 -29.85 12.53
N VAL A 222 16.48 -30.57 13.42
CA VAL A 222 17.06 -31.17 14.63
C VAL A 222 18.01 -32.31 14.27
N GLY A 223 17.66 -33.14 13.27
CA GLY A 223 18.54 -34.18 12.75
C GLY A 223 19.86 -33.63 12.21
N ASP A 224 19.79 -32.65 11.30
CA ASP A 224 20.95 -32.05 10.65
C ASP A 224 21.84 -31.24 11.61
N ALA A 225 21.26 -30.69 12.69
CA ALA A 225 21.99 -30.05 13.79
C ALA A 225 22.67 -31.07 14.72
N GLY A 226 22.03 -32.21 14.98
CA GLY A 226 22.49 -33.30 15.82
C GLY A 226 23.19 -34.43 15.05
N SER A 227 22.76 -35.67 15.31
CA SER A 227 23.38 -36.91 14.82
C SER A 227 22.96 -37.36 13.41
N GLY A 228 22.15 -36.57 12.70
CA GLY A 228 21.62 -36.90 11.37
C GLY A 228 20.49 -37.94 11.33
N ALA A 229 20.25 -38.69 12.43
CA ALA A 229 19.25 -39.78 12.46
C ALA A 229 17.81 -39.27 12.22
N LEU A 230 17.41 -38.18 12.87
CA LEU A 230 16.04 -37.64 12.75
C LEU A 230 15.71 -37.12 11.34
N SER A 231 16.71 -36.76 10.54
CA SER A 231 16.52 -36.33 9.15
C SER A 231 16.01 -37.46 8.25
N TRP A 232 16.24 -38.72 8.60
CA TRP A 232 15.67 -39.87 7.88
C TRP A 232 14.18 -40.11 8.13
N PHE A 233 13.59 -39.44 9.12
CA PHE A 233 12.14 -39.46 9.36
C PHE A 233 11.41 -38.27 8.69
N SER A 234 12.10 -37.53 7.82
CA SER A 234 11.54 -36.36 7.12
C SER A 234 11.72 -36.47 5.60
N PRO A 235 10.65 -36.29 4.80
CA PRO A 235 10.77 -36.16 3.35
C PRO A 235 11.67 -35.01 2.91
N LEU A 236 11.74 -33.92 3.68
CA LEU A 236 12.68 -32.82 3.41
C LEU A 236 14.14 -33.23 3.70
N GLY A 237 14.34 -34.13 4.67
CA GLY A 237 15.66 -34.69 4.97
C GLY A 237 16.11 -35.69 3.91
N TRP A 238 15.19 -36.51 3.36
CA TRP A 238 15.48 -37.37 2.22
C TRP A 238 15.98 -36.57 1.02
N SER A 239 15.37 -35.41 0.72
CA SER A 239 15.82 -34.57 -0.41
C SER A 239 17.27 -34.10 -0.25
N LEU A 240 17.75 -33.89 0.99
CA LEU A 240 19.16 -33.59 1.28
C LEU A 240 20.03 -34.85 1.27
N GLN A 241 19.50 -36.00 1.73
CA GLN A 241 20.20 -37.30 1.70
C GLN A 241 20.33 -37.91 0.30
N VAL A 242 19.71 -37.33 -0.74
CA VAL A 242 20.06 -37.62 -2.15
C VAL A 242 21.50 -37.18 -2.47
N ARG A 243 22.06 -36.22 -1.71
CA ARG A 243 23.45 -35.71 -1.83
C ARG A 243 23.89 -35.31 -3.24
N PRO A 244 23.23 -34.32 -3.87
CA PRO A 244 23.70 -33.74 -5.13
C PRO A 244 25.15 -33.28 -5.03
N TYR A 245 25.98 -33.70 -5.99
CA TYR A 245 27.42 -33.43 -6.09
C TYR A 245 28.27 -34.05 -4.97
N ALA A 246 27.76 -35.07 -4.24
CA ALA A 246 28.44 -35.68 -3.10
C ALA A 246 28.07 -37.17 -2.94
N ASP A 247 28.45 -37.96 -3.95
CA ASP A 247 28.10 -39.38 -4.13
C ASP A 247 26.57 -39.60 -4.11
N GLU A 248 25.93 -39.29 -5.25
CA GLU A 248 24.48 -39.23 -5.38
C GLU A 248 23.78 -40.53 -4.94
N ARG A 249 22.96 -40.44 -3.88
CA ARG A 249 22.20 -41.57 -3.32
C ARG A 249 20.86 -41.72 -4.02
N TRP A 250 20.88 -42.10 -5.30
CA TRP A 250 19.70 -42.23 -6.15
C TRP A 250 18.56 -43.07 -5.55
N TRP A 251 18.87 -44.09 -4.76
CA TRP A 251 17.88 -44.93 -4.08
C TRP A 251 16.99 -44.14 -3.10
N VAL A 252 17.43 -43.00 -2.57
CA VAL A 252 16.63 -42.15 -1.66
C VAL A 252 15.44 -41.50 -2.38
N LEU A 253 15.47 -41.41 -3.71
CA LEU A 253 14.31 -41.02 -4.51
C LEU A 253 13.17 -42.06 -4.43
N LEU A 254 13.50 -43.35 -4.22
CA LEU A 254 12.48 -44.39 -4.00
C LEU A 254 11.65 -44.13 -2.74
N LEU A 255 12.22 -43.54 -1.68
CA LEU A 255 11.47 -43.15 -0.48
C LEU A 255 10.42 -42.07 -0.79
N HIS A 256 10.78 -41.09 -1.62
CA HIS A 256 9.84 -40.06 -2.09
C HIS A 256 8.74 -40.68 -2.95
N LEU A 257 9.07 -41.56 -3.90
CA LEU A 257 8.11 -42.20 -4.79
C LEU A 257 7.16 -43.14 -4.05
N ALA A 258 7.70 -44.01 -3.18
CA ALA A 258 6.90 -44.94 -2.37
C ALA A 258 5.94 -44.19 -1.44
N THR A 259 6.43 -43.15 -0.75
CA THR A 259 5.60 -42.31 0.13
C THR A 259 4.53 -41.57 -0.66
N THR A 260 4.87 -41.03 -1.84
CA THR A 260 3.90 -40.38 -2.75
C THR A 260 2.81 -41.37 -3.18
N ALA A 261 3.18 -42.61 -3.56
CA ALA A 261 2.25 -43.64 -3.97
C ALA A 261 1.30 -44.05 -2.82
N VAL A 262 1.85 -44.31 -1.63
CA VAL A 262 1.07 -44.65 -0.42
C VAL A 262 0.11 -43.52 -0.04
N LEU A 263 0.59 -42.27 0.07
CA LEU A 263 -0.26 -41.13 0.41
C LEU A 263 -1.33 -40.87 -0.66
N THR A 264 -1.00 -41.05 -1.94
CA THR A 264 -1.98 -40.91 -3.04
C THR A 264 -3.05 -42.00 -2.95
N ALA A 265 -2.67 -43.26 -2.70
CA ALA A 265 -3.60 -44.35 -2.50
C ALA A 265 -4.50 -44.12 -1.26
N VAL A 266 -3.94 -43.62 -0.16
CA VAL A 266 -4.70 -43.20 1.02
C VAL A 266 -5.69 -42.08 0.68
N ALA A 267 -5.28 -41.05 -0.07
CA ALA A 267 -6.18 -39.98 -0.51
C ALA A 267 -7.35 -40.49 -1.35
N TYR A 268 -7.13 -41.41 -2.29
CA TYR A 268 -8.22 -42.03 -3.06
C TYR A 268 -9.10 -42.93 -2.20
N ARG A 269 -8.56 -43.71 -1.25
CA ARG A 269 -9.36 -44.53 -0.32
C ARG A 269 -10.24 -43.68 0.60
N LEU A 270 -9.70 -42.57 1.13
CA LEU A 270 -10.47 -41.62 1.94
C LEU A 270 -11.57 -40.94 1.11
N LEU A 271 -11.26 -40.53 -0.14
CA LEU A 271 -12.27 -39.98 -1.06
C LEU A 271 -13.36 -41.01 -1.41
N ALA A 272 -13.01 -42.29 -1.56
CA ALA A 272 -13.96 -43.36 -1.84
C ALA A 272 -14.90 -43.66 -0.65
N ALA A 273 -14.43 -43.46 0.58
CA ALA A 273 -15.18 -43.68 1.81
C ALA A 273 -15.97 -42.44 2.32
N ARG A 274 -15.85 -41.29 1.63
CA ARG A 274 -16.40 -39.99 2.07
C ARG A 274 -17.62 -39.56 1.24
N ASP A 275 -18.68 -39.14 1.93
CA ASP A 275 -19.81 -38.43 1.32
C ASP A 275 -19.48 -36.95 1.07
N VAL A 276 -20.09 -36.37 0.03
CA VAL A 276 -19.84 -34.97 -0.39
C VAL A 276 -20.18 -34.01 0.76
N GLY A 277 -19.29 -33.06 1.04
CA GLY A 277 -19.45 -32.08 2.14
C GLY A 277 -18.95 -32.54 3.52
N ALA A 278 -19.04 -33.81 3.89
CA ALA A 278 -18.71 -34.28 5.25
C ALA A 278 -17.21 -34.56 5.44
N GLY A 279 -16.47 -33.73 6.19
CA GLY A 279 -15.11 -34.08 6.62
C GLY A 279 -15.12 -35.27 7.59
N LEU A 280 -14.15 -36.19 7.48
CA LEU A 280 -14.10 -37.40 8.33
C LEU A 280 -13.82 -37.12 9.83
N ILE A 281 -13.45 -35.89 10.16
CA ILE A 281 -13.30 -35.40 11.54
C ILE A 281 -14.43 -34.40 11.80
N ALA A 282 -15.34 -34.75 12.69
CA ALA A 282 -16.50 -33.92 13.02
C ALA A 282 -16.09 -32.59 13.69
N GLU A 283 -16.62 -31.47 13.21
CA GLU A 283 -16.46 -30.19 13.88
C GLU A 283 -17.29 -30.15 15.18
N ARG A 284 -16.65 -29.83 16.31
CA ARG A 284 -17.38 -29.47 17.54
C ARG A 284 -18.17 -28.18 17.28
N ARG A 285 -19.49 -28.31 17.09
CA ARG A 285 -20.41 -27.17 17.21
C ARG A 285 -20.22 -26.51 18.58
N ARG A 286 -19.70 -25.28 18.62
CA ARG A 286 -19.96 -24.38 19.75
C ARG A 286 -21.44 -24.00 19.66
N GLY A 287 -22.20 -24.31 20.70
CA GLY A 287 -23.66 -24.33 20.65
C GLY A 287 -24.29 -22.97 20.42
N GLU A 288 -25.36 -22.96 19.62
CA GLU A 288 -26.29 -21.84 19.53
C GLU A 288 -27.16 -21.79 20.80
N HIS A 289 -27.38 -20.60 21.34
CA HIS A 289 -28.32 -20.41 22.44
C HIS A 289 -29.76 -20.60 21.97
N HIS A 290 -30.35 -21.76 22.25
CA HIS A 290 -31.81 -21.91 22.24
C HIS A 290 -32.39 -21.58 23.61
N ARG A 291 -33.39 -20.70 23.62
CA ARG A 291 -34.23 -20.44 24.81
C ARG A 291 -35.09 -21.67 25.08
N GLY A 292 -35.02 -22.20 26.29
CA GLY A 292 -35.86 -23.30 26.78
C GLY A 292 -36.31 -23.02 28.21
N SER A 293 -37.63 -23.09 28.44
CA SER A 293 -38.27 -22.92 29.75
C SER A 293 -38.16 -24.21 30.58
N GLY A 294 -38.07 -24.10 31.91
CA GLY A 294 -38.62 -25.11 32.81
C GLY A 294 -37.70 -25.76 33.86
N SER A 295 -38.01 -25.45 35.13
CA SER A 295 -37.95 -26.31 36.33
C SER A 295 -36.62 -26.74 37.00
N THR A 296 -36.44 -26.18 38.21
CA THR A 296 -36.13 -26.83 39.52
C THR A 296 -34.70 -27.23 39.94
N GLY A 297 -34.33 -26.79 41.17
CA GLY A 297 -33.11 -27.09 41.94
C GLY A 297 -32.09 -25.93 41.90
N GLY A 298 -32.07 -24.96 42.83
CA GLY A 298 -31.89 -25.10 44.28
C GLY A 298 -30.40 -25.40 44.57
N ILE A 299 -29.57 -24.48 45.07
CA ILE A 299 -29.62 -23.82 46.40
C ILE A 299 -28.86 -22.46 46.43
N HIS A 300 -29.28 -21.55 47.32
CA HIS A 300 -28.67 -20.23 47.64
C HIS A 300 -27.55 -20.34 48.71
N ARG A 301 -26.64 -19.39 49.02
CA ARG A 301 -26.28 -17.96 48.72
C ARG A 301 -24.88 -17.71 49.39
N PRO A 302 -24.33 -16.48 49.57
CA PRO A 302 -24.27 -15.26 48.76
C PRO A 302 -22.81 -14.69 48.60
N LEU A 303 -22.65 -13.60 47.86
CA LEU A 303 -21.46 -12.72 47.90
C LEU A 303 -21.54 -11.71 49.07
N ARG A 304 -20.38 -11.30 49.61
CA ARG A 304 -20.18 -9.98 50.26
C ARG A 304 -18.75 -9.43 50.01
N PRO A 305 -18.51 -8.10 50.11
CA PRO A 305 -17.33 -7.45 49.52
C PRO A 305 -16.34 -6.86 50.55
N GLY A 306 -15.11 -6.56 50.08
CA GLY A 306 -14.27 -5.48 50.65
C GLY A 306 -12.83 -5.87 51.05
N ALA A 307 -11.97 -4.84 51.01
CA ALA A 307 -10.58 -4.74 51.51
C ALA A 307 -9.43 -5.39 50.70
N THR A 308 -8.48 -4.53 50.31
CA THR A 308 -7.06 -4.82 50.01
C THR A 308 -6.27 -4.92 51.34
N PRO A 309 -5.10 -5.60 51.39
CA PRO A 309 -3.85 -4.94 51.00
C PRO A 309 -2.76 -5.82 50.33
N ASP A 310 -1.74 -5.09 49.88
CA ASP A 310 -0.44 -5.42 49.31
C ASP A 310 0.35 -6.62 49.90
N VAL A 311 1.12 -7.32 49.03
CA VAL A 311 2.59 -7.57 49.14
C VAL A 311 3.02 -8.73 48.23
N ARG A 312 3.89 -8.40 47.27
CA ARG A 312 4.92 -9.24 46.60
C ARG A 312 4.71 -10.77 46.52
N ARG A 313 4.44 -11.27 45.31
CA ARG A 313 5.15 -12.44 44.75
C ARG A 313 5.22 -12.35 43.22
N GLN A 314 6.44 -12.45 42.71
CA GLN A 314 6.80 -12.39 41.30
C GLN A 314 6.72 -13.80 40.68
N PRO A 315 5.98 -14.01 39.57
CA PRO A 315 6.13 -15.18 38.73
C PRO A 315 7.09 -14.90 37.57
N ASP A 316 8.06 -15.79 37.40
CA ASP A 316 9.05 -15.81 36.32
C ASP A 316 8.40 -16.17 34.96
N PRO A 317 8.59 -15.39 33.88
CA PRO A 317 7.96 -15.63 32.58
C PRO A 317 8.91 -16.25 31.52
N ASP A 318 9.70 -17.26 31.87
CA ASP A 318 10.57 -17.97 30.92
C ASP A 318 9.93 -19.27 30.40
N ALA A 319 8.85 -19.16 29.60
CA ALA A 319 8.31 -20.28 28.81
C ALA A 319 7.39 -19.86 27.63
N GLY A 320 7.93 -19.88 26.40
CA GLY A 320 7.14 -20.21 25.20
C GLY A 320 6.98 -19.14 24.11
N PHE A 321 7.47 -19.48 22.90
CA PHE A 321 7.10 -18.93 21.59
C PHE A 321 7.52 -17.50 21.20
N ALA A 322 8.83 -17.31 20.96
CA ALA A 322 9.32 -16.21 20.11
C ALA A 322 10.64 -16.52 19.35
N VAL A 323 10.64 -17.48 18.42
CA VAL A 323 11.79 -17.70 17.49
C VAL A 323 11.31 -17.85 16.05
N GLY A 324 11.62 -16.86 15.19
CA GLY A 324 11.22 -16.94 13.77
C GLY A 324 11.35 -15.69 12.89
N ALA A 325 12.01 -14.60 13.31
CA ALA A 325 12.07 -13.38 12.49
C ALA A 325 13.32 -12.48 12.64
N ARG A 326 14.47 -13.00 13.11
CA ARG A 326 15.66 -12.14 13.38
C ARG A 326 17.02 -12.80 13.10
N LEU A 327 17.20 -13.43 11.94
CA LEU A 327 18.49 -14.00 11.54
C LEU A 327 18.67 -14.06 10.00
N LEU A 328 18.70 -12.89 9.35
CA LEU A 328 18.86 -12.79 7.89
C LEU A 328 19.77 -11.66 7.37
N LEU A 329 20.29 -10.74 8.20
CA LEU A 329 21.13 -9.62 7.73
C LEU A 329 22.21 -9.16 8.74
N GLY A 330 23.48 -9.26 8.32
CA GLY A 330 24.65 -8.56 8.90
C GLY A 330 25.54 -9.39 9.84
N PRO A 331 26.82 -9.01 10.05
CA PRO A 331 27.54 -7.83 9.54
C PRO A 331 28.82 -8.15 8.70
N GLY A 332 29.55 -7.11 8.28
CA GLY A 332 31.00 -7.16 7.99
C GLY A 332 31.73 -6.18 8.94
N PRO A 333 32.96 -5.67 8.68
CA PRO A 333 33.90 -5.91 7.56
C PRO A 333 35.35 -6.24 8.02
N LEU A 334 36.33 -6.34 7.11
CA LEU A 334 37.76 -6.10 7.40
C LEU A 334 38.57 -5.66 6.14
N ARG A 335 39.83 -5.22 6.34
CA ARG A 335 40.77 -4.50 5.43
C ARG A 335 41.97 -5.41 5.02
N SER A 336 42.87 -5.17 4.04
CA SER A 336 43.09 -4.20 2.92
C SER A 336 44.32 -4.69 2.06
N VAL A 337 44.99 -3.81 1.27
CA VAL A 337 46.40 -3.97 0.73
C VAL A 337 46.57 -4.96 -0.47
N VAL A 338 47.39 -4.79 -1.54
CA VAL A 338 48.19 -3.69 -2.18
C VAL A 338 48.56 -4.08 -3.65
N SER A 339 48.91 -3.10 -4.53
CA SER A 339 49.63 -3.16 -5.85
C SER A 339 49.16 -4.14 -6.96
N GLY A 340 49.53 -4.00 -8.24
CA GLY A 340 50.21 -2.91 -9.00
C GLY A 340 50.53 -3.32 -10.46
N ALA A 341 50.79 -2.34 -11.34
CA ALA A 341 51.26 -2.46 -12.75
C ALA A 341 50.38 -3.27 -13.75
N GLY A 342 50.39 -3.02 -15.07
CA GLY A 342 50.99 -1.95 -15.86
C GLY A 342 50.85 -2.21 -17.38
N ALA A 343 50.99 -1.16 -18.21
CA ALA A 343 51.22 -1.18 -19.68
C ALA A 343 50.18 -1.89 -20.61
N ALA A 344 50.12 -1.65 -21.93
CA ALA A 344 50.36 -0.46 -22.76
C ALA A 344 49.83 -0.70 -24.19
N ASN A 345 49.47 0.38 -24.94
CA ASN A 345 49.34 0.42 -26.41
C ASN A 345 48.24 -0.46 -27.09
N THR A 346 47.71 -0.16 -28.29
CA THR A 346 48.09 0.82 -29.33
C THR A 346 46.87 1.34 -30.14
N ARG A 347 47.02 2.56 -30.69
CA ARG A 347 46.64 3.10 -32.04
C ARG A 347 45.90 2.15 -33.02
N ARG A 348 45.06 2.56 -34.00
CA ARG A 348 44.78 3.81 -34.78
C ARG A 348 43.43 3.53 -35.53
N GLY A 349 42.68 4.44 -36.15
CA GLY A 349 42.74 5.89 -36.35
C GLY A 349 41.68 6.33 -37.39
N ALA A 350 41.45 7.66 -37.51
CA ALA A 350 40.96 8.43 -38.68
C ALA A 350 39.64 8.03 -39.42
N GLY A 351 38.80 8.98 -39.88
CA GLY A 351 38.86 10.44 -39.76
C GLY A 351 37.57 11.14 -40.23
N ALA A 352 37.59 12.49 -40.07
CA ALA A 352 36.99 13.58 -40.87
C ALA A 352 35.71 13.33 -41.72
N GLY A 353 34.73 14.25 -41.83
CA GLY A 353 34.48 15.62 -41.35
C GLY A 353 33.05 16.01 -41.81
N SER A 354 32.52 17.24 -41.79
CA SER A 354 32.91 18.54 -41.24
C SER A 354 31.66 19.48 -41.23
N ARG A 355 31.67 20.53 -40.40
CA ARG A 355 31.06 21.90 -40.59
C ARG A 355 29.62 22.02 -41.20
N SER A 356 28.59 22.51 -40.48
CA SER A 356 28.26 23.95 -40.16
C SER A 356 27.83 24.79 -41.38
N ALA A 357 26.83 25.70 -41.41
CA ALA A 357 25.85 26.23 -40.43
C ALA A 357 24.84 27.21 -41.10
N ARG A 358 23.83 27.73 -40.35
CA ARG A 358 22.99 28.97 -40.56
C ARG A 358 21.94 28.92 -41.71
N LEU A 359 20.62 29.09 -41.46
CA LEU A 359 19.79 30.34 -41.24
C LEU A 359 19.60 31.20 -42.51
N PRO A 360 18.53 32.05 -42.66
CA PRO A 360 17.14 32.02 -42.12
C PRO A 360 16.03 32.51 -43.12
N ARG A 361 14.75 32.60 -42.65
CA ARG A 361 13.68 33.63 -42.96
C ARG A 361 12.25 33.12 -43.30
N LEU A 362 11.29 34.02 -43.00
CA LEU A 362 9.81 34.01 -43.03
C LEU A 362 9.27 34.74 -44.31
N PRO A 363 7.95 35.06 -44.50
CA PRO A 363 6.69 34.25 -44.42
C PRO A 363 5.67 34.57 -45.57
N ALA A 364 4.40 34.11 -45.42
CA ALA A 364 3.15 34.51 -46.13
C ALA A 364 2.94 33.99 -47.59
N THR A 365 1.72 33.85 -48.19
CA THR A 365 0.41 34.52 -47.96
C THR A 365 -0.82 33.71 -48.50
N ARG A 366 -2.04 33.93 -47.93
CA ARG A 366 -3.46 33.78 -48.42
C ARG A 366 -3.88 32.89 -49.61
N ALA A 367 -5.06 32.22 -49.49
CA ALA A 367 -6.16 32.18 -50.49
C ALA A 367 -7.54 31.67 -49.95
N ILE A 368 -8.66 32.15 -50.52
CA ILE A 368 -10.12 32.01 -50.19
C ILE A 368 -10.94 32.41 -51.48
N PRO A 369 -12.24 32.07 -51.80
CA PRO A 369 -13.31 31.23 -51.19
C PRO A 369 -13.92 30.15 -52.15
N PHE A 370 -15.08 29.52 -51.86
CA PHE A 370 -16.36 29.53 -52.67
C PHE A 370 -17.44 28.47 -52.26
N GLY A 371 -18.74 28.80 -52.39
CA GLY A 371 -19.79 27.85 -52.87
C GLY A 371 -20.84 27.28 -51.86
N PRO A 372 -22.19 27.36 -52.11
CA PRO A 372 -23.21 27.05 -51.08
C PRO A 372 -24.43 26.15 -51.47
N GLN A 373 -25.30 25.89 -50.47
CA GLN A 373 -26.74 25.46 -50.48
C GLN A 373 -27.15 23.99 -50.75
N HIS A 374 -28.00 23.43 -49.87
CA HIS A 374 -29.42 23.07 -50.16
C HIS A 374 -30.21 22.65 -48.89
N LEU A 375 -31.53 22.92 -48.88
CA LEU A 375 -32.51 22.59 -47.82
C LEU A 375 -32.89 21.10 -47.79
N VAL A 376 -33.21 20.57 -46.60
CA VAL A 376 -34.51 19.90 -46.29
C VAL A 376 -34.84 20.06 -44.80
N VAL A 377 -36.05 20.50 -44.46
CA VAL A 377 -36.65 20.36 -43.12
C VAL A 377 -37.92 19.52 -43.25
N ALA A 378 -37.94 18.32 -42.68
CA ALA A 378 -39.16 17.58 -42.36
C ALA A 378 -38.90 16.48 -41.33
N ALA A 379 -39.83 16.35 -40.39
CA ALA A 379 -39.82 15.48 -39.20
C ALA A 379 -39.41 14.01 -39.42
N LEU A 380 -38.70 13.43 -38.43
CA LEU A 380 -38.92 12.05 -37.97
C LEU A 380 -38.22 11.74 -36.62
N LYS A 381 -38.93 10.96 -35.80
CA LYS A 381 -38.47 10.18 -34.62
C LYS A 381 -38.02 10.93 -33.36
N VAL A 382 -39.03 11.23 -32.55
CA VAL A 382 -39.04 10.88 -31.12
C VAL A 382 -38.66 9.40 -30.93
N SER A 383 -37.36 9.09 -30.88
CA SER A 383 -36.82 7.82 -30.38
C SER A 383 -35.29 7.91 -30.15
N GLY A 384 -34.83 9.05 -29.63
CA GLY A 384 -33.43 9.27 -29.27
C GLY A 384 -33.04 8.60 -27.94
N VAL A 385 -33.17 7.27 -27.85
CA VAL A 385 -32.59 6.53 -26.71
C VAL A 385 -31.08 6.73 -26.76
N ASN A 386 -30.58 7.52 -25.82
CA ASN A 386 -29.21 8.00 -25.80
C ASN A 386 -28.24 6.83 -25.58
N ARG A 387 -27.69 6.27 -26.68
CA ARG A 387 -26.91 5.01 -26.70
C ARG A 387 -25.57 5.05 -25.92
N ASN A 388 -25.29 6.12 -25.18
CA ASN A 388 -24.11 6.29 -24.32
C ASN A 388 -24.46 6.60 -22.85
N SER A 389 -25.68 6.30 -22.38
CA SER A 389 -25.94 6.22 -20.94
C SER A 389 -25.11 5.09 -20.32
N ALA A 390 -23.95 5.44 -19.75
CA ALA A 390 -23.14 4.51 -18.98
C ALA A 390 -23.99 3.88 -17.85
N PRO A 391 -23.79 2.59 -17.52
CA PRO A 391 -24.65 1.93 -16.54
C PRO A 391 -24.58 2.67 -15.20
N ALA A 392 -25.76 2.92 -14.60
CA ALA A 392 -25.89 3.57 -13.30
C ALA A 392 -25.18 2.81 -12.15
N LEU A 393 -24.70 1.59 -12.42
CA LEU A 393 -23.84 0.81 -11.55
C LEU A 393 -22.47 0.57 -12.21
N ASP A 394 -21.43 1.23 -11.68
CA ASP A 394 -20.05 1.12 -12.16
C ASP A 394 -19.35 -0.19 -11.73
N ARG A 395 -18.40 -0.62 -12.57
CA ARG A 395 -17.40 -1.66 -12.29
C ARG A 395 -16.02 -1.11 -12.68
N PRO A 396 -15.17 -0.67 -11.72
CA PRO A 396 -14.00 0.20 -11.98
C PRO A 396 -12.83 -0.45 -12.75
N TRP A 397 -12.95 -1.75 -13.07
CA TRP A 397 -11.89 -2.59 -13.63
C TRP A 397 -11.60 -2.35 -15.13
N ARG A 398 -12.34 -1.45 -15.80
CA ARG A 398 -12.16 -1.11 -17.23
C ARG A 398 -11.47 0.24 -17.48
N ARG A 399 -10.73 0.80 -16.51
CA ARG A 399 -9.90 2.00 -16.75
C ARG A 399 -8.83 1.69 -17.83
N PRO A 400 -8.80 2.41 -18.96
CA PRO A 400 -7.96 2.05 -20.11
C PRO A 400 -6.46 2.10 -19.80
N ASN A 401 -5.65 1.41 -20.60
CA ASN A 401 -4.18 1.40 -20.51
C ASN A 401 -3.60 0.99 -19.13
N ALA A 402 -4.24 0.05 -18.42
CA ALA A 402 -3.73 -0.44 -17.12
C ALA A 402 -2.32 -1.06 -17.22
N LEU A 403 -2.01 -1.74 -18.34
CA LEU A 403 -0.69 -2.32 -18.63
C LEU A 403 0.41 -1.26 -18.77
N GLY A 404 0.14 -0.14 -19.45
CA GLY A 404 1.09 0.97 -19.55
C GLY A 404 1.39 1.58 -18.19
N TYR A 405 0.39 1.79 -17.35
CA TYR A 405 0.60 2.26 -15.97
C TYR A 405 1.47 1.28 -15.16
N ALA A 406 1.22 -0.03 -15.25
CA ALA A 406 2.02 -1.04 -14.56
C ALA A 406 3.49 -1.02 -15.05
N ARG A 407 3.71 -0.97 -16.37
CA ARG A 407 5.03 -0.84 -17.00
C ARG A 407 5.76 0.41 -16.51
N ASP A 408 5.09 1.57 -16.53
CA ASP A 408 5.69 2.85 -16.18
C ASP A 408 6.00 2.92 -14.66
N ARG A 409 5.18 2.26 -13.81
CA ARG A 409 5.47 2.08 -12.39
C ARG A 409 6.68 1.18 -12.15
N ILE A 410 6.80 0.05 -12.85
CA ILE A 410 7.98 -0.84 -12.78
C ILE A 410 9.24 -0.08 -13.23
N ALA A 411 9.16 0.64 -14.36
CA ALA A 411 10.25 1.48 -14.85
C ALA A 411 10.69 2.53 -13.81
N GLY A 412 9.74 3.21 -13.16
CA GLY A 412 10.00 4.17 -12.09
C GLY A 412 10.60 3.56 -10.81
N VAL A 413 10.27 2.30 -10.46
CA VAL A 413 10.91 1.60 -9.33
C VAL A 413 12.38 1.29 -9.65
N VAL A 414 12.68 0.87 -10.89
CA VAL A 414 14.05 0.52 -11.32
C VAL A 414 14.90 1.79 -11.52
N ARG A 415 14.36 2.78 -12.25
CA ARG A 415 15.00 4.07 -12.59
C ARG A 415 14.10 5.23 -12.11
N PRO A 416 14.10 5.56 -10.80
CA PRO A 416 13.31 6.67 -10.27
C PRO A 416 13.85 8.00 -10.78
N ARG A 417 12.97 9.00 -10.88
CA ARG A 417 13.27 10.34 -11.40
C ARG A 417 13.96 11.24 -10.35
N ILE A 418 15.01 10.73 -9.71
CA ILE A 418 15.79 11.42 -8.69
C ILE A 418 17.17 11.77 -9.25
N ALA A 419 17.60 13.01 -9.09
CA ALA A 419 18.96 13.46 -9.36
C ALA A 419 19.59 13.99 -8.08
N ILE A 420 20.80 13.53 -7.77
CA ILE A 420 21.56 13.97 -6.60
C ILE A 420 22.84 14.63 -7.06
N THR A 421 23.04 15.87 -6.63
CA THR A 421 24.27 16.64 -6.82
C THR A 421 25.21 16.42 -5.62
N GLU A 422 26.51 16.65 -5.81
CA GLU A 422 27.45 16.64 -4.69
C GLU A 422 27.30 17.93 -3.86
N ALA A 423 27.59 17.80 -2.56
CA ALA A 423 27.69 18.92 -1.65
C ALA A 423 28.78 19.90 -2.11
N PRO A 424 28.52 21.23 -2.13
CA PRO A 424 29.58 22.21 -2.29
C PRO A 424 30.58 22.13 -1.14
N ALA A 425 31.88 22.27 -1.43
CA ALA A 425 32.94 22.23 -0.42
C ALA A 425 32.88 23.39 0.60
N GLU A 426 32.14 24.46 0.27
CA GLU A 426 31.90 25.65 1.11
C GLU A 426 30.96 25.37 2.30
N VAL A 427 30.21 24.26 2.29
CA VAL A 427 29.23 23.93 3.34
C VAL A 427 29.92 23.16 4.46
N ILE A 428 30.18 23.84 5.57
CA ILE A 428 30.56 23.25 6.86
C ILE A 428 29.34 22.53 7.44
N VAL A 429 29.57 21.35 8.01
CA VAL A 429 28.52 20.55 8.66
C VAL A 429 28.99 20.09 10.04
N ASP A 430 28.53 20.78 11.08
CA ASP A 430 28.72 20.39 12.46
C ASP A 430 27.67 19.32 12.79
N ARG A 431 28.10 18.13 13.22
CA ARG A 431 27.23 16.95 13.40
C ARG A 431 27.08 16.59 14.85
N ASP A 432 25.91 16.02 15.15
CA ASP A 432 25.59 15.47 16.47
C ASP A 432 25.71 16.51 17.58
N VAL A 433 25.47 17.78 17.26
CA VAL A 433 25.46 18.87 18.24
C VAL A 433 24.36 18.60 19.24
N GLU A 434 24.70 18.68 20.52
CA GLU A 434 23.82 18.34 21.62
C GLU A 434 22.99 19.56 22.04
N VAL A 435 21.68 19.40 22.14
CA VAL A 435 20.76 20.45 22.58
C VAL A 435 19.95 19.95 23.78
N PRO A 436 20.16 20.48 24.99
CA PRO A 436 19.36 20.11 26.14
C PRO A 436 17.96 20.71 26.05
N THR A 437 16.95 19.88 26.28
CA THR A 437 15.56 20.30 26.51
C THR A 437 15.34 20.64 27.99
N ARG A 438 14.19 21.23 28.34
CA ARG A 438 13.81 21.61 29.71
C ARG A 438 13.87 20.48 30.75
N ASP A 439 13.76 19.22 30.33
CA ASP A 439 13.84 18.05 31.22
C ASP A 439 15.25 17.41 31.26
N GLY A 440 16.23 18.04 30.62
CA GLY A 440 17.61 17.56 30.53
C GLY A 440 17.86 16.53 29.42
N THR A 441 16.83 16.06 28.71
CA THR A 441 17.01 15.13 27.59
C THR A 441 17.68 15.85 26.42
N LEU A 442 18.71 15.21 25.85
CA LEU A 442 19.49 15.81 24.78
C LEU A 442 18.92 15.43 23.41
N LEU A 443 18.55 16.44 22.62
CA LEU A 443 18.34 16.28 21.19
C LEU A 443 19.70 16.30 20.47
N ARG A 444 19.74 15.70 19.28
CA ARG A 444 20.90 15.71 18.38
C ARG A 444 20.53 16.39 17.07
N ILE A 445 21.32 17.40 16.70
CA ILE A 445 21.12 18.15 15.47
C ILE A 445 22.36 18.09 14.56
N ASN A 446 22.15 18.32 13.26
CA ASN A 446 23.20 18.64 12.31
C ASN A 446 23.01 20.09 11.86
N VAL A 447 24.05 20.91 12.01
CA VAL A 447 24.08 22.33 11.61
C VAL A 447 24.87 22.45 10.31
N PHE A 448 24.26 23.05 9.29
CA PHE A 448 24.85 23.27 7.98
C PHE A 448 24.99 24.77 7.74
N ARG A 449 26.21 25.24 7.52
CA ARG A 449 26.54 26.67 7.38
C ARG A 449 27.72 26.88 6.44
N ARG A 450 27.94 28.10 5.98
CA ARG A 450 29.12 28.48 5.19
C ARG A 450 30.23 29.02 6.09
N SER A 451 31.47 28.92 5.63
CA SER A 451 32.65 29.43 6.36
C SER A 451 32.72 30.96 6.30
N GLY A 452 33.11 31.59 7.41
CA GLY A 452 33.41 33.04 7.46
C GLY A 452 32.20 33.97 7.35
N GLU A 453 30.97 33.47 7.42
CA GLU A 453 29.78 34.31 7.41
C GLU A 453 29.47 34.94 8.78
N SER A 454 28.88 36.13 8.75
CA SER A 454 28.21 36.76 9.89
C SER A 454 27.04 35.89 10.40
N PRO A 455 26.50 36.14 11.61
CA PRO A 455 25.29 35.45 12.06
C PRO A 455 24.12 35.60 11.06
N ARG A 456 23.28 34.55 10.96
CA ARG A 456 22.20 34.43 9.96
C ARG A 456 20.89 33.88 10.57
N PRO A 457 19.74 34.06 9.90
CA PRO A 457 18.52 33.36 10.24
C PRO A 457 18.69 31.84 10.11
N VAL A 458 18.04 31.11 11.01
CA VAL A 458 18.14 29.65 11.12
C VAL A 458 16.90 28.99 10.54
N MET A 459 17.09 28.10 9.56
CA MET A 459 16.04 27.26 9.00
C MET A 459 16.06 25.89 9.69
N LEU A 460 15.04 25.59 10.49
CA LEU A 460 14.90 24.35 11.25
C LEU A 460 13.96 23.35 10.56
N SER A 461 14.38 22.09 10.53
CA SER A 461 13.50 20.92 10.42
C SER A 461 13.77 19.90 11.54
N ILE A 462 12.70 19.37 12.15
CA ILE A 462 12.76 18.31 13.17
C ILE A 462 11.86 17.15 12.78
N HIS A 463 12.36 15.91 12.88
CA HIS A 463 11.63 14.73 12.41
C HIS A 463 12.11 13.38 12.98
N PRO A 464 11.30 12.30 12.88
CA PRO A 464 11.61 10.99 13.41
C PRO A 464 12.33 10.04 12.43
N TYR A 465 12.86 10.56 11.31
CA TYR A 465 13.34 9.71 10.19
C TYR A 465 14.86 9.50 10.13
N GLY A 466 15.62 10.02 11.09
CA GLY A 466 17.08 9.94 11.11
C GLY A 466 17.72 11.05 10.26
N LYS A 467 18.20 12.11 10.89
CA LYS A 467 18.89 13.24 10.24
C LYS A 467 20.14 12.85 9.44
N ASP A 468 20.70 11.66 9.71
CA ASP A 468 21.93 11.11 9.10
C ASP A 468 21.67 10.11 7.95
N GLU A 469 20.40 9.86 7.60
CA GLU A 469 19.97 9.01 6.46
C GLU A 469 20.09 9.76 5.11
N LEU A 470 21.27 10.34 4.90
CA LEU A 470 21.61 11.17 3.75
C LEU A 470 22.02 10.34 2.52
N PRO A 471 21.91 10.88 1.28
CA PRO A 471 22.40 10.23 0.07
C PRO A 471 23.90 9.91 0.12
N ARG A 472 24.27 8.64 -0.12
CA ARG A 472 25.67 8.19 -0.16
C ARG A 472 26.04 7.64 -1.53
N ARG A 473 27.21 7.99 -2.06
CA ARG A 473 27.73 7.53 -3.36
C ARG A 473 28.30 6.11 -3.24
N LYS A 474 27.68 5.13 -3.92
CA LYS A 474 28.16 3.74 -4.00
C LYS A 474 28.55 3.43 -5.45
N ARG A 475 29.87 3.44 -5.72
CA ARG A 475 30.44 3.37 -7.08
C ARG A 475 29.90 4.53 -7.96
N LYS A 476 29.32 4.24 -9.12
CA LYS A 476 28.73 5.23 -10.05
C LYS A 476 27.24 5.54 -9.78
N ARG A 477 26.69 5.22 -8.59
CA ARG A 477 25.27 5.45 -8.26
C ARG A 477 25.09 6.03 -6.86
N TRP A 478 24.13 6.93 -6.71
CA TRP A 478 23.67 7.42 -5.41
C TRP A 478 22.69 6.46 -4.76
N THR A 479 22.80 6.33 -3.44
CA THR A 479 21.74 5.85 -2.56
C THR A 479 20.87 7.02 -2.12
N PHE A 480 19.61 6.74 -1.78
CA PHE A 480 18.63 7.71 -1.30
C PHE A 480 17.45 6.93 -0.69
N SER A 481 16.56 7.63 0.02
CA SER A 481 15.35 7.08 0.62
C SER A 481 14.58 6.16 -0.34
N ARG A 482 14.21 4.96 0.14
CA ARG A 482 13.51 3.94 -0.67
C ARG A 482 12.10 4.42 -1.08
N GLN A 483 11.54 5.36 -0.32
CA GLN A 483 10.24 5.96 -0.54
C GLN A 483 10.16 6.63 -1.91
N TYR A 484 11.22 7.28 -2.40
CA TYR A 484 11.29 7.83 -3.78
C TYR A 484 11.19 6.77 -4.91
N ARG A 485 11.37 5.48 -4.61
CA ARG A 485 11.10 4.37 -5.55
C ARG A 485 9.69 3.81 -5.38
N MET A 486 9.25 3.65 -4.13
CA MET A 486 7.93 3.10 -3.81
C MET A 486 6.81 4.04 -4.25
N ILE A 487 6.99 5.36 -4.09
CA ILE A 487 6.00 6.40 -4.37
C ILE A 487 6.38 7.09 -5.69
N ARG A 488 5.43 7.21 -6.62
CA ARG A 488 5.71 7.72 -7.98
C ARG A 488 6.05 9.21 -7.93
N GLN A 489 7.16 9.58 -8.57
CA GLN A 489 7.52 10.97 -8.84
C GLN A 489 7.02 11.36 -10.24
N PRO A 490 6.12 12.35 -10.40
CA PRO A 490 5.59 12.73 -11.70
C PRO A 490 6.64 13.45 -12.55
N SER A 491 7.45 14.33 -11.97
CA SER A 491 8.58 15.01 -12.62
C SER A 491 9.92 14.57 -12.00
N ARG A 492 11.02 15.27 -12.33
CA ARG A 492 12.35 15.03 -11.76
C ARG A 492 12.46 15.77 -10.43
N VAL A 493 12.86 15.08 -9.38
CA VAL A 493 13.25 15.67 -8.09
C VAL A 493 14.77 15.81 -8.07
N GLN A 494 15.27 16.97 -7.63
CA GLN A 494 16.70 17.24 -7.53
C GLN A 494 17.04 17.88 -6.19
N PHE A 495 18.10 17.37 -5.54
CA PHE A 495 18.61 17.86 -4.27
C PHE A 495 20.07 17.40 -4.06
N SER A 496 20.80 18.04 -3.15
CA SER A 496 22.19 17.70 -2.84
C SER A 496 22.35 16.43 -2.01
N SER A 497 23.57 15.89 -1.96
CA SER A 497 23.93 14.77 -1.11
C SER A 497 23.85 15.05 0.41
N LEU A 498 23.54 16.29 0.83
CA LEU A 498 23.29 16.66 2.22
C LEU A 498 21.80 16.62 2.61
N THR A 499 20.91 16.34 1.65
CA THR A 499 19.46 16.47 1.86
C THR A 499 18.86 15.19 2.44
N GLY A 500 18.27 15.31 3.63
CA GLY A 500 17.53 14.23 4.29
C GLY A 500 16.22 13.88 3.58
N TRP A 501 15.52 12.85 4.08
CA TRP A 501 14.15 12.58 3.61
C TRP A 501 13.22 13.73 4.03
N GLU A 502 12.47 14.28 3.07
CA GLU A 502 11.49 15.38 3.27
C GLU A 502 12.06 16.74 3.73
N ALA A 503 13.36 16.83 4.02
CA ALA A 503 14.03 18.02 4.55
C ALA A 503 14.36 19.08 3.49
N PRO A 504 14.52 20.36 3.87
CA PRO A 504 15.11 21.38 3.00
C PRO A 504 16.54 21.00 2.58
N ASP A 505 16.94 21.32 1.34
CA ASP A 505 18.30 21.04 0.84
C ASP A 505 19.32 22.01 1.46
N PRO A 506 20.27 21.55 2.30
CA PRO A 506 21.21 22.44 2.96
C PRO A 506 22.15 23.18 1.99
N ALA A 507 22.46 22.59 0.83
CA ALA A 507 23.33 23.22 -0.16
C ALA A 507 22.64 24.40 -0.88
N PHE A 508 21.31 24.32 -1.08
CA PHE A 508 20.53 25.42 -1.62
C PHE A 508 20.38 26.53 -0.60
N TRP A 509 19.86 26.21 0.59
CA TRP A 509 19.47 27.22 1.58
C TRP A 509 20.65 27.94 2.24
N THR A 510 21.79 27.27 2.45
CA THR A 510 23.02 27.97 2.88
C THR A 510 23.53 28.95 1.84
N ALA A 511 23.43 28.62 0.53
CA ALA A 511 23.74 29.57 -0.54
C ALA A 511 22.75 30.75 -0.63
N GLN A 512 21.57 30.66 0.00
CA GLN A 512 20.62 31.77 0.16
C GLN A 512 20.80 32.54 1.47
N GLY A 513 21.89 32.33 2.22
CA GLY A 513 22.19 33.09 3.43
C GLY A 513 21.36 32.70 4.66
N PHE A 514 21.08 31.41 4.82
CA PHE A 514 20.51 30.81 6.04
C PHE A 514 21.51 29.82 6.66
N VAL A 515 21.48 29.64 7.98
CA VAL A 515 21.99 28.41 8.59
C VAL A 515 20.87 27.37 8.55
N VAL A 516 21.16 26.15 8.10
CA VAL A 516 20.15 25.08 8.03
C VAL A 516 20.42 24.08 9.15
N VAL A 517 19.37 23.68 9.86
CA VAL A 517 19.45 22.74 10.98
C VAL A 517 18.47 21.60 10.75
N ASN A 518 18.99 20.37 10.78
CA ASN A 518 18.16 19.18 10.74
C ASN A 518 18.32 18.38 12.04
N ALA A 519 17.20 18.16 12.73
CA ALA A 519 17.13 17.59 14.07
C ALA A 519 16.42 16.23 14.10
N ASP A 520 16.99 15.30 14.87
CA ASP A 520 16.25 14.09 15.28
C ASP A 520 15.30 14.45 16.42
N ALA A 521 14.02 14.10 16.32
CA ALA A 521 13.08 14.21 17.44
C ALA A 521 13.48 13.31 18.63
N ARG A 522 12.93 13.56 19.83
CA ARG A 522 13.19 12.75 21.03
C ARG A 522 12.98 11.25 20.78
N GLY A 523 13.90 10.41 21.23
CA GLY A 523 13.90 8.97 20.98
C GLY A 523 14.09 8.53 19.53
N CYS A 524 14.36 9.45 18.59
CA CYS A 524 14.61 9.16 17.18
C CYS A 524 16.10 9.29 16.85
N GLY A 525 16.56 8.52 15.86
CA GLY A 525 17.96 8.57 15.38
C GLY A 525 18.95 8.52 16.54
N ARG A 526 19.67 9.62 16.77
CA ARG A 526 20.64 9.76 17.87
C ARG A 526 20.17 10.59 19.08
N SER A 527 19.00 11.25 19.02
CA SER A 527 18.45 11.98 20.16
C SER A 527 18.07 11.05 21.29
N ASP A 528 18.32 11.45 22.53
CA ASP A 528 18.16 10.59 23.71
C ASP A 528 16.69 10.36 24.09
N GLY A 529 16.50 9.56 25.15
CA GLY A 529 15.19 9.30 25.75
C GLY A 529 14.24 8.44 24.90
N THR A 530 12.96 8.59 25.23
CA THR A 530 11.81 7.97 24.56
C THR A 530 10.91 9.09 24.07
N GLY A 531 10.58 9.09 22.79
CA GLY A 531 9.74 10.11 22.19
C GLY A 531 8.25 9.89 22.46
N ASN A 532 7.49 10.97 22.26
CA ASN A 532 6.05 10.97 22.20
C ASN A 532 5.63 11.80 20.97
N LEU A 533 5.79 11.22 19.78
CA LEU A 533 5.48 11.88 18.50
C LEU A 533 4.04 12.38 18.44
N LEU A 534 3.78 13.44 17.66
CA LEU A 534 2.49 14.13 17.51
C LEU A 534 1.91 14.69 18.83
N SER A 535 2.67 14.72 19.93
CA SER A 535 2.19 15.17 21.23
C SER A 535 2.65 16.58 21.58
N ARG A 536 2.06 17.13 22.65
CA ARG A 536 2.54 18.36 23.29
C ARG A 536 4.00 18.29 23.72
N GLN A 537 4.52 17.13 24.11
CA GLN A 537 5.94 16.99 24.48
C GLN A 537 6.86 17.25 23.27
N GLU A 538 6.53 16.74 22.08
CA GLU A 538 7.32 17.01 20.87
C GLU A 538 7.28 18.50 20.49
N ALA A 539 6.14 19.18 20.70
CA ALA A 539 6.03 20.62 20.50
C ALA A 539 6.89 21.40 21.51
N GLU A 540 6.93 20.99 22.78
CA GLU A 540 7.75 21.60 23.83
C GLU A 540 9.26 21.35 23.63
N ASP A 541 9.66 20.15 23.20
CA ASP A 541 11.03 19.84 22.75
C ASP A 541 11.46 20.75 21.58
N THR A 542 10.53 20.97 20.63
CA THR A 542 10.79 21.84 19.48
C THR A 542 10.85 23.31 19.87
N TYR A 543 10.05 23.75 20.85
CA TYR A 543 10.13 25.09 21.44
C TYR A 543 11.52 25.33 22.06
N ASP A 544 12.00 24.39 22.87
CA ASP A 544 13.31 24.50 23.53
C ASP A 544 14.44 24.55 22.51
N LEU A 545 14.37 23.72 21.46
CA LEU A 545 15.30 23.74 20.34
C LEU A 545 15.28 25.10 19.61
N VAL A 546 14.12 25.67 19.30
CA VAL A 546 14.01 26.99 18.65
C VAL A 546 14.68 28.08 19.49
N GLN A 547 14.43 28.11 20.80
CA GLN A 547 15.03 29.09 21.70
C GLN A 547 16.55 28.89 21.86
N TRP A 548 17.03 27.65 21.92
CA TRP A 548 18.46 27.33 21.97
C TRP A 548 19.19 27.77 20.68
N LEU A 549 18.57 27.54 19.52
CA LEU A 549 19.12 27.91 18.21
C LEU A 549 19.31 29.41 18.06
N ALA A 550 18.35 30.21 18.53
CA ALA A 550 18.41 31.66 18.51
C ALA A 550 19.55 32.25 19.35
N GLY A 551 20.02 31.53 20.38
CA GLY A 551 21.14 31.93 21.22
C GLY A 551 22.53 31.55 20.69
N GLN A 552 22.63 30.90 19.52
CA GLN A 552 23.92 30.44 18.99
C GLN A 552 24.71 31.56 18.31
N PRO A 553 26.05 31.57 18.40
CA PRO A 553 26.89 32.65 17.86
C PRO A 553 26.87 32.78 16.33
N TRP A 554 26.26 31.82 15.62
CA TRP A 554 26.03 31.84 14.18
C TRP A 554 24.57 32.16 13.81
N SER A 555 23.69 32.36 14.80
CA SER A 555 22.30 32.80 14.61
C SER A 555 22.19 34.31 14.80
N ASP A 556 21.37 34.96 13.98
CA ASP A 556 20.94 36.36 14.17
C ASP A 556 19.78 36.52 15.19
N GLY A 557 19.40 35.43 15.87
CA GLY A 557 18.26 35.37 16.78
C GLY A 557 16.93 35.00 16.11
N ASN A 558 16.86 34.87 14.79
CA ASN A 558 15.64 34.52 14.05
C ASN A 558 15.64 33.05 13.63
N VAL A 559 14.56 32.34 13.93
CA VAL A 559 14.34 30.96 13.49
C VAL A 559 13.09 30.88 12.62
N VAL A 560 13.17 30.12 11.52
CA VAL A 560 12.06 29.77 10.65
C VAL A 560 12.01 28.26 10.46
N MET A 561 10.83 27.69 10.21
CA MET A 561 10.71 26.24 9.95
C MET A 561 10.26 25.95 8.52
N LEU A 562 10.87 24.94 7.89
CA LEU A 562 10.54 24.46 6.54
C LEU A 562 10.64 22.95 6.47
N GLY A 563 9.69 22.30 5.79
CA GLY A 563 9.79 20.90 5.46
C GLY A 563 8.48 20.29 4.99
N VAL A 564 8.57 19.04 4.53
CA VAL A 564 7.44 18.31 3.94
C VAL A 564 6.85 17.28 4.91
N SER A 565 5.53 17.04 4.83
CA SER A 565 4.89 15.89 5.50
C SER A 565 5.05 15.93 7.02
N TYR A 566 5.84 15.04 7.64
CA TYR A 566 6.04 15.09 9.10
C TYR A 566 6.76 16.37 9.53
N LEU A 567 7.70 16.85 8.72
CA LEU A 567 8.42 18.10 8.94
C LEU A 567 7.52 19.33 8.72
N ALA A 568 6.32 19.16 8.16
CA ALA A 568 5.27 20.17 8.12
C ALA A 568 4.34 20.06 9.33
N ILE A 569 3.98 18.84 9.75
CA ILE A 569 3.08 18.56 10.88
C ILE A 569 3.65 19.11 12.19
N THR A 570 4.95 18.93 12.46
CA THR A 570 5.60 19.41 13.69
C THR A 570 5.56 20.93 13.83
N GLN A 571 5.52 21.67 12.72
CA GLN A 571 5.51 23.14 12.73
C GLN A 571 4.23 23.71 13.37
N TYR A 572 3.08 23.10 13.13
CA TYR A 572 1.80 23.61 13.66
C TYR A 572 1.75 23.58 15.19
N ALA A 573 2.15 22.46 15.79
CA ALA A 573 2.06 22.27 17.23
C ALA A 573 3.04 23.18 17.99
N VAL A 574 4.28 23.35 17.51
CA VAL A 574 5.22 24.28 18.13
C VAL A 574 4.83 25.74 17.89
N ALA A 575 4.32 26.10 16.72
CA ALA A 575 3.88 27.48 16.46
C ALA A 575 2.72 27.91 17.35
N ALA A 576 1.82 26.98 17.72
CA ALA A 576 0.75 27.21 18.69
C ALA A 576 1.28 27.51 20.12
N LEU A 577 2.51 27.09 20.45
CA LEU A 577 3.20 27.44 21.70
C LEU A 577 3.93 28.80 21.66
N ARG A 578 3.93 29.48 20.51
CA ARG A 578 4.49 30.82 20.28
C ARG A 578 5.94 31.02 20.81
N PRO A 579 6.94 30.26 20.31
CA PRO A 579 8.34 30.47 20.68
C PRO A 579 8.79 31.88 20.24
N PRO A 580 9.29 32.75 21.13
CA PRO A 580 9.64 34.13 20.79
C PRO A 580 10.62 34.31 19.61
N ALA A 581 11.49 33.32 19.37
CA ALA A 581 12.43 33.34 18.24
C ALA A 581 11.86 32.78 16.92
N LEU A 582 10.69 32.13 16.93
CA LEU A 582 10.08 31.57 15.73
C LEU A 582 9.38 32.68 14.93
N ARG A 583 9.98 33.09 13.81
CA ARG A 583 9.49 34.20 12.97
C ARG A 583 8.50 33.77 11.89
N ALA A 584 8.62 32.54 11.39
CA ALA A 584 7.75 32.03 10.33
C ALA A 584 7.74 30.50 10.25
N ILE A 585 6.63 29.95 9.75
CA ILE A 585 6.54 28.53 9.39
C ILE A 585 6.17 28.35 7.91
N CYS A 586 6.72 27.33 7.27
CA CYS A 586 6.33 26.88 5.94
C CYS A 586 6.02 25.38 5.95
N PRO A 587 4.81 25.00 6.40
CA PRO A 587 4.36 23.62 6.42
C PRO A 587 3.97 23.17 5.00
N TRP A 588 4.84 22.40 4.36
CA TRP A 588 4.65 21.96 2.98
C TRP A 588 3.93 20.61 2.89
N GLU A 589 2.60 20.66 2.76
CA GLU A 589 1.72 19.48 2.83
C GLU A 589 1.89 18.72 4.15
N GLY A 590 1.17 19.15 5.20
CA GLY A 590 1.08 18.44 6.48
C GLY A 590 -0.36 18.43 6.99
N PHE A 591 -0.83 17.28 7.49
CA PHE A 591 -2.15 17.17 8.12
C PHE A 591 -2.22 17.94 9.44
N THR A 592 -3.44 18.23 9.93
CA THR A 592 -3.66 18.92 11.22
C THR A 592 -4.54 18.13 12.19
N ASP A 593 -5.06 16.97 11.78
CA ASP A 593 -5.92 16.15 12.62
C ASP A 593 -5.67 14.67 12.32
N ALA A 594 -4.87 14.00 13.16
CA ALA A 594 -4.47 12.62 12.91
C ALA A 594 -5.68 11.67 12.76
N TYR A 595 -6.78 11.93 13.48
CA TYR A 595 -8.02 11.16 13.33
C TYR A 595 -8.71 11.41 11.99
N ARG A 596 -9.05 12.68 11.70
CA ARG A 596 -9.88 13.03 10.52
C ARG A 596 -9.11 12.95 9.19
N ASP A 597 -7.80 13.19 9.19
CA ASP A 597 -6.98 13.33 7.98
C ASP A 597 -6.20 12.04 7.60
N LEU A 598 -5.87 11.19 8.57
CA LEU A 598 -5.02 10.01 8.37
C LEU A 598 -5.66 8.70 8.84
N THR A 599 -5.99 8.57 10.13
CA THR A 599 -6.23 7.25 10.76
C THR A 599 -7.68 6.78 10.66
N PHE A 600 -8.64 7.71 10.67
CA PHE A 600 -10.07 7.48 10.51
C PHE A 600 -10.77 8.52 9.59
N PRO A 601 -10.40 8.66 8.30
CA PRO A 601 -11.13 9.54 7.38
C PRO A 601 -12.62 9.22 7.35
N GLY A 602 -13.46 10.19 7.75
CA GLY A 602 -14.91 10.00 7.89
C GLY A 602 -15.33 8.94 8.92
N GLY A 603 -14.47 8.61 9.89
CA GLY A 603 -14.71 7.53 10.85
C GLY A 603 -14.41 6.11 10.31
N ILE A 604 -13.83 5.99 9.11
CA ILE A 604 -13.44 4.70 8.51
C ILE A 604 -11.96 4.42 8.78
N ARG A 605 -11.63 3.32 9.45
CA ARG A 605 -10.24 2.97 9.79
C ARG A 605 -9.38 2.82 8.53
N GLU A 606 -8.31 3.60 8.44
CA GLU A 606 -7.24 3.42 7.45
C GLU A 606 -6.28 2.32 7.94
N THR A 607 -5.95 1.38 7.06
CA THR A 607 -5.20 0.15 7.37
C THR A 607 -4.03 -0.08 6.41
N GLY A 608 -3.67 0.89 5.59
CA GLY A 608 -2.64 0.81 4.57
C GLY A 608 -1.42 1.66 4.91
N PHE A 609 -1.53 2.97 4.75
CA PHE A 609 -0.42 3.90 4.95
C PHE A 609 -0.10 4.08 6.43
N THR A 610 -1.11 4.18 7.29
CA THR A 610 -0.95 4.24 8.75
C THR A 610 -0.17 3.02 9.23
N ALA A 611 -0.62 1.82 8.85
CA ALA A 611 0.03 0.56 9.21
C ALA A 611 1.47 0.43 8.67
N LEU A 612 1.73 0.94 7.46
CA LEU A 612 3.09 0.99 6.92
C LEU A 612 3.99 1.93 7.72
N TRP A 613 3.50 3.14 8.00
CA TRP A 613 4.24 4.24 8.60
C TRP A 613 4.54 3.94 10.08
N SER A 614 3.53 3.60 10.89
CA SER A 614 3.71 3.23 12.30
C SER A 614 4.69 2.07 12.48
N ARG A 615 4.57 1.03 11.65
CA ARG A 615 5.48 -0.12 11.67
C ARG A 615 6.92 0.22 11.26
N ASN A 616 7.11 1.25 10.43
CA ASN A 616 8.46 1.71 10.09
C ASN A 616 9.05 2.53 11.25
N LEU A 617 8.28 3.46 11.83
CA LEU A 617 8.69 4.24 12.99
C LEU A 617 9.05 3.35 14.20
N ALA A 618 8.18 2.41 14.57
CA ALA A 618 8.40 1.49 15.68
C ALA A 618 9.62 0.55 15.52
N ARG A 619 10.22 0.51 14.32
CA ARG A 619 11.47 -0.23 14.06
C ARG A 619 12.73 0.64 14.10
N SER A 620 12.59 1.96 13.99
CA SER A 620 13.71 2.91 13.87
C SER A 620 13.77 3.95 14.99
N THR A 621 12.81 3.94 15.92
CA THR A 621 12.66 4.95 16.98
C THR A 621 12.22 4.30 18.30
N ARG A 622 12.54 4.96 19.43
CA ARG A 622 12.06 4.63 20.78
C ARG A 622 10.86 5.55 21.07
N GLN A 623 9.66 4.99 21.08
CA GLN A 623 8.43 5.78 21.23
C GLN A 623 7.54 5.23 22.34
N ALA A 624 6.85 6.12 23.04
CA ALA A 624 5.94 5.77 24.12
C ALA A 624 4.70 5.00 23.63
N TYR A 625 4.32 5.19 22.36
CA TYR A 625 3.16 4.54 21.76
C TYR A 625 3.40 4.16 20.29
N VAL A 626 2.52 3.29 19.75
CA VAL A 626 2.49 2.94 18.32
C VAL A 626 1.12 3.31 17.76
N LEU A 627 1.06 4.23 16.80
CA LEU A 627 -0.20 4.82 16.34
C LEU A 627 -1.26 3.81 15.85
N THR A 628 -0.87 2.64 15.32
CA THR A 628 -1.82 1.57 14.98
C THR A 628 -2.48 0.91 16.18
N GLU A 629 -1.79 0.84 17.33
CA GLU A 629 -2.39 0.36 18.58
C GLU A 629 -3.35 1.41 19.13
N GLU A 630 -3.04 2.70 18.99
CA GLU A 630 -3.98 3.77 19.35
C GLU A 630 -5.22 3.78 18.45
N GLN A 631 -5.12 3.38 17.18
CA GLN A 631 -6.33 3.11 16.38
C GLN A 631 -7.19 1.97 16.95
N ASP A 632 -6.59 0.97 17.60
CA ASP A 632 -7.35 -0.14 18.19
C ASP A 632 -7.92 0.23 19.58
N ARG A 633 -7.22 1.08 20.36
CA ARG A 633 -7.66 1.61 21.66
C ARG A 633 -8.71 2.71 21.54
N HIS A 634 -8.55 3.59 20.55
CA HIS A 634 -9.32 4.82 20.35
C HIS A 634 -10.00 4.82 18.96
N PRO A 635 -11.06 4.02 18.73
CA PRO A 635 -11.76 3.95 17.44
C PRO A 635 -12.69 5.15 17.17
N LEU A 636 -13.00 5.93 18.20
CA LEU A 636 -13.87 7.11 18.16
C LEU A 636 -13.02 8.38 18.36
N ARG A 637 -13.57 9.56 18.08
CA ARG A 637 -12.89 10.83 18.27
C ARG A 637 -12.94 11.31 19.73
N ASP A 638 -12.24 10.58 20.58
CA ASP A 638 -12.16 10.84 22.02
C ASP A 638 -11.10 11.90 22.40
N ASP A 639 -10.73 11.96 23.69
CA ASP A 639 -9.78 12.93 24.22
C ASP A 639 -8.34 12.67 23.74
N PHE A 640 -7.95 11.42 23.45
CA PHE A 640 -6.61 11.10 22.94
C PHE A 640 -6.39 11.80 21.60
N TRP A 641 -7.29 11.60 20.64
CA TRP A 641 -7.20 12.21 19.32
C TRP A 641 -7.31 13.74 19.34
N ARG A 642 -8.05 14.29 20.30
CA ARG A 642 -8.12 15.75 20.52
C ARG A 642 -6.82 16.30 21.13
N SER A 643 -6.15 15.56 22.02
CA SER A 643 -4.90 16.00 22.66
C SER A 643 -3.69 16.09 21.72
N ILE A 644 -3.71 15.36 20.59
CA ILE A 644 -2.66 15.37 19.57
C ILE A 644 -3.01 16.23 18.34
N ALA A 645 -4.09 17.01 18.39
CA ALA A 645 -4.42 18.00 17.39
C ALA A 645 -3.89 19.39 17.82
N PRO A 646 -3.09 20.10 17.00
CA PRO A 646 -2.61 21.43 17.33
C PRO A 646 -3.75 22.45 17.35
N ASP A 647 -3.69 23.40 18.30
CA ASP A 647 -4.55 24.59 18.26
C ASP A 647 -4.08 25.52 17.13
N LEU A 648 -4.75 25.44 15.99
CA LEU A 648 -4.45 26.26 14.82
C LEU A 648 -4.75 27.73 15.09
N ALA A 649 -5.78 28.06 15.88
CA ALA A 649 -6.18 29.44 16.15
C ALA A 649 -5.15 30.17 17.03
N ALA A 650 -4.44 29.43 17.88
CA ALA A 650 -3.31 29.96 18.65
C ALA A 650 -2.11 30.40 17.78
N ILE A 651 -1.95 29.89 16.55
CA ILE A 651 -0.86 30.28 15.65
C ILE A 651 -1.10 31.69 15.12
N ASP A 652 -0.28 32.65 15.55
CA ASP A 652 -0.33 34.07 15.19
C ASP A 652 0.84 34.53 14.29
N ILE A 653 1.96 33.80 14.28
CA ILE A 653 3.12 34.06 13.43
C ILE A 653 2.85 33.87 11.92
N PRO A 654 3.62 34.52 11.03
CA PRO A 654 3.51 34.34 9.58
C PRO A 654 3.62 32.88 9.09
N MET A 655 2.80 32.52 8.09
CA MET A 655 2.83 31.18 7.48
C MET A 655 2.70 31.14 5.96
N LEU A 656 3.48 30.25 5.31
CA LEU A 656 3.29 29.82 3.93
C LEU A 656 2.88 28.34 3.89
N VAL A 657 1.59 28.08 3.71
CA VAL A 657 1.02 26.73 3.74
C VAL A 657 0.90 26.18 2.33
N CYS A 658 1.37 24.95 2.09
CA CYS A 658 1.14 24.27 0.80
C CYS A 658 -0.13 23.41 0.83
N GLY A 659 -1.12 23.81 0.02
CA GLY A 659 -2.39 23.12 -0.21
C GLY A 659 -2.41 22.39 -1.56
N SER A 660 -1.84 21.19 -1.59
CA SER A 660 -1.88 20.31 -2.77
C SER A 660 -3.31 19.82 -3.06
N PHE A 661 -3.74 19.82 -4.32
CA PHE A 661 -4.98 19.16 -4.77
C PHE A 661 -4.77 17.67 -5.10
N SER A 662 -3.58 17.16 -4.81
CA SER A 662 -3.09 15.84 -5.19
C SER A 662 -2.67 15.00 -4.00
N ASP A 663 -3.09 15.38 -2.79
CA ASP A 663 -2.90 14.58 -1.58
C ASP A 663 -4.18 14.45 -0.72
N ASN A 664 -5.33 14.35 -1.39
CA ASN A 664 -6.68 14.34 -0.79
C ASN A 664 -6.95 13.21 0.22
N ASN A 665 -6.14 12.15 0.22
CA ASN A 665 -6.24 11.00 1.14
C ASN A 665 -5.22 11.09 2.30
N LEU A 666 -4.59 12.26 2.51
CA LEU A 666 -3.60 12.49 3.55
C LEU A 666 -3.54 13.99 3.95
N HIS A 667 -2.65 14.81 3.37
CA HIS A 667 -2.38 16.15 3.94
C HIS A 667 -3.30 17.27 3.44
N SER A 668 -3.94 17.16 2.26
CA SER A 668 -4.63 18.28 1.61
C SER A 668 -5.67 18.98 2.50
N ARG A 669 -6.48 18.20 3.22
CA ARG A 669 -7.52 18.72 4.12
C ARG A 669 -6.91 19.46 5.30
N GLY A 670 -5.91 18.87 5.94
CA GLY A 670 -5.24 19.47 7.10
C GLY A 670 -4.47 20.74 6.76
N SER A 671 -3.77 20.78 5.61
CA SER A 671 -3.11 21.99 5.11
C SER A 671 -4.09 23.13 4.85
N ILE A 672 -5.19 22.89 4.13
CA ILE A 672 -6.18 23.94 3.88
C ILE A 672 -6.88 24.37 5.18
N ARG A 673 -7.11 23.43 6.12
CA ARG A 673 -7.61 23.73 7.46
C ARG A 673 -6.65 24.63 8.26
N ALA A 674 -5.33 24.40 8.15
CA ALA A 674 -4.32 25.25 8.78
C ALA A 674 -4.44 26.70 8.30
N PHE A 675 -4.48 26.92 6.98
CA PHE A 675 -4.65 28.25 6.40
C PHE A 675 -5.98 28.90 6.82
N THR A 676 -7.09 28.16 6.79
CA THR A 676 -8.42 28.72 7.08
C THR A 676 -8.72 28.96 8.56
N ARG A 677 -8.04 28.25 9.48
CA ARG A 677 -8.28 28.34 10.93
C ARG A 677 -7.14 28.98 11.73
N THR A 678 -6.05 29.40 11.10
CA THR A 678 -4.98 30.14 11.79
C THR A 678 -5.42 31.51 12.25
N GLY A 679 -4.99 31.91 13.46
CA GLY A 679 -5.08 33.29 13.96
C GLY A 679 -4.13 34.29 13.28
N SER A 680 -3.21 33.82 12.44
CA SER A 680 -2.21 34.65 11.77
C SER A 680 -2.82 35.60 10.75
N GLU A 681 -2.54 36.89 10.91
CA GLU A 681 -2.88 37.92 9.92
C GLU A 681 -1.97 37.87 8.68
N HIS A 682 -0.85 37.14 8.74
CA HIS A 682 0.08 36.98 7.62
C HIS A 682 0.17 35.53 7.14
N ALA A 683 -0.84 35.10 6.39
CA ALA A 683 -0.96 33.73 5.91
C ALA A 683 -1.05 33.67 4.38
N ARG A 684 -0.23 32.83 3.75
CA ARG A 684 -0.24 32.58 2.29
C ARG A 684 -0.51 31.11 2.00
N LEU A 685 -1.48 30.83 1.13
CA LEU A 685 -1.79 29.48 0.65
C LEU A 685 -1.22 29.27 -0.76
N TYR A 686 -0.27 28.35 -0.92
CA TYR A 686 0.25 27.92 -2.20
C TYR A 686 -0.47 26.65 -2.66
N THR A 687 -1.15 26.66 -3.82
CA THR A 687 -1.85 25.48 -4.34
C THR A 687 -1.22 24.91 -5.61
N HIS A 688 -1.35 23.59 -5.81
CA HIS A 688 -0.84 22.90 -7.01
C HIS A 688 -1.53 21.55 -7.29
N ARG A 689 -1.48 21.09 -8.55
CA ARG A 689 -1.81 19.71 -8.98
C ARG A 689 -0.60 18.76 -9.03
N GLY A 690 0.61 19.27 -8.80
CA GLY A 690 1.83 18.48 -8.91
C GLY A 690 1.99 17.44 -7.80
N GLY A 691 3.00 16.56 -7.93
CA GLY A 691 3.32 15.59 -6.89
C GLY A 691 4.27 16.18 -5.84
N LYS A 692 3.86 16.14 -4.57
CA LYS A 692 4.56 16.57 -3.34
C LYS A 692 6.02 16.99 -3.49
N TRP A 693 6.97 16.06 -3.41
CA TRP A 693 8.41 16.39 -3.46
C TRP A 693 8.85 16.99 -4.81
N ALA A 694 8.21 16.58 -5.90
CA ALA A 694 8.46 17.12 -7.24
C ALA A 694 8.06 18.60 -7.36
N VAL A 695 7.13 19.09 -6.53
CA VAL A 695 6.82 20.51 -6.39
C VAL A 695 7.70 21.16 -5.33
N PHE A 696 7.87 20.57 -4.13
CA PHE A 696 8.69 21.16 -3.07
C PHE A 696 10.12 21.53 -3.51
N TYR A 697 10.77 20.68 -4.31
CA TYR A 697 12.10 20.91 -4.88
C TYR A 697 12.07 21.55 -6.29
N SER A 698 10.94 22.13 -6.72
CA SER A 698 10.88 22.86 -7.99
C SER A 698 11.44 24.28 -7.82
N PRO A 699 12.07 24.87 -8.86
CA PRO A 699 12.56 26.25 -8.78
C PRO A 699 11.48 27.25 -8.40
N ASP A 700 10.27 27.11 -8.95
CA ASP A 700 9.13 28.01 -8.68
C ASP A 700 8.70 27.95 -7.20
N ALA A 701 8.66 26.76 -6.61
CA ALA A 701 8.31 26.58 -5.21
C ALA A 701 9.42 27.06 -4.27
N GLN A 702 10.68 26.79 -4.60
CA GLN A 702 11.83 27.26 -3.82
C GLN A 702 11.96 28.79 -3.87
N ALA A 703 11.66 29.41 -5.02
CA ALA A 703 11.60 30.87 -5.15
C ALA A 703 10.48 31.48 -4.28
N GLU A 704 9.29 30.85 -4.27
CA GLU A 704 8.19 31.28 -3.40
C GLU A 704 8.53 31.15 -1.91
N GLN A 705 9.09 30.00 -1.50
CA GLN A 705 9.55 29.75 -0.13
C GLN A 705 10.58 30.79 0.31
N LEU A 706 11.57 31.05 -0.54
CA LEU A 706 12.65 32.01 -0.27
C LEU A 706 12.11 33.44 -0.17
N LYS A 707 11.25 33.84 -1.11
CA LYS A 707 10.60 35.15 -1.10
C LYS A 707 9.81 35.35 0.18
N PHE A 708 8.96 34.39 0.55
CA PHE A 708 8.17 34.47 1.78
C PHE A 708 9.04 34.65 3.04
N PHE A 709 10.09 33.83 3.21
CA PHE A 709 10.95 33.98 4.38
C PHE A 709 11.74 35.30 4.38
N ARG A 710 12.17 35.78 3.22
CA ARG A 710 12.84 37.08 3.10
C ARG A 710 11.89 38.23 3.44
N ASP A 711 10.72 38.29 2.81
CA ASP A 711 9.67 39.27 3.09
C ASP A 711 9.37 39.34 4.61
N VAL A 712 9.18 38.19 5.27
CA VAL A 712 8.88 38.15 6.72
C VAL A 712 10.05 38.64 7.58
N LEU A 713 11.28 38.21 7.29
CA LEU A 713 12.47 38.63 8.03
C LEU A 713 12.80 40.12 7.82
N ASP A 714 12.47 40.66 6.64
CA ASP A 714 12.63 42.08 6.29
C ASP A 714 11.45 42.94 6.80
N GLY A 715 10.49 42.36 7.54
CA GLY A 715 9.39 43.09 8.19
C GLY A 715 8.22 43.47 7.29
N ALA A 716 7.95 42.69 6.24
CA ALA A 716 6.83 42.95 5.32
C ALA A 716 5.47 43.01 6.04
N ARG A 717 4.58 43.87 5.51
CA ARG A 717 3.24 44.08 6.07
C ARG A 717 2.41 42.79 6.02
N ALA A 718 1.80 42.45 7.17
CA ALA A 718 0.87 41.35 7.28
C ALA A 718 -0.23 41.40 6.20
N SER A 719 -0.41 40.27 5.53
CA SER A 719 -1.36 40.10 4.43
C SER A 719 -1.77 38.64 4.29
N ARG A 720 -3.03 38.43 3.86
CA ARG A 720 -3.58 37.11 3.56
C ARG A 720 -3.82 36.94 2.06
N SER A 721 -3.40 35.81 1.50
CA SER A 721 -3.47 35.57 0.05
C SER A 721 -3.47 34.08 -0.31
N VAL A 722 -3.99 33.76 -1.49
CA VAL A 722 -4.05 32.41 -2.06
C VAL A 722 -3.50 32.45 -3.50
N ARG A 723 -2.38 31.77 -3.73
CA ARG A 723 -1.88 31.46 -5.08
C ARG A 723 -2.63 30.24 -5.59
N LEU A 724 -3.71 30.49 -6.32
CA LEU A 724 -4.63 29.49 -6.83
C LEU A 724 -4.20 28.96 -8.22
N GLU A 725 -3.89 27.67 -8.30
CA GLU A 725 -3.67 26.94 -9.56
C GLU A 725 -4.95 26.21 -9.97
N VAL A 726 -5.48 26.49 -11.17
CA VAL A 726 -6.64 25.77 -11.72
C VAL A 726 -6.16 24.73 -12.73
N ARG A 727 -6.53 23.46 -12.51
CA ARG A 727 -6.14 22.32 -13.36
C ARG A 727 -7.24 21.93 -14.34
N GLU A 728 -6.88 21.51 -15.54
CA GLU A 728 -7.85 20.90 -16.48
C GLU A 728 -7.83 19.36 -16.38
N ASP A 729 -6.65 18.80 -16.13
CA ASP A 729 -6.35 17.37 -16.03
C ASP A 729 -5.08 17.17 -15.17
N ARG A 730 -4.45 15.98 -15.18
CA ARG A 730 -3.19 15.71 -14.45
C ARG A 730 -2.05 16.64 -14.84
N ASP A 731 -1.88 16.93 -16.13
CA ASP A 731 -0.68 17.50 -16.74
C ASP A 731 -0.87 18.97 -17.18
N THR A 732 -2.11 19.47 -17.25
CA THR A 732 -2.49 20.81 -17.75
C THR A 732 -2.90 21.78 -16.63
N VAL A 733 -2.26 22.97 -16.57
CA VAL A 733 -2.74 24.14 -15.80
C VAL A 733 -3.49 25.07 -16.76
N VAL A 734 -4.66 25.54 -16.34
CA VAL A 734 -5.46 26.55 -17.05
C VAL A 734 -5.02 27.96 -16.68
N SER A 735 -4.89 28.21 -15.37
CA SER A 735 -4.45 29.50 -14.85
C SER A 735 -3.76 29.35 -13.50
N VAL A 736 -2.89 30.31 -13.17
CA VAL A 736 -2.40 30.57 -11.83
C VAL A 736 -2.74 32.02 -11.52
N ARG A 737 -3.35 32.30 -10.37
CA ARG A 737 -3.78 33.66 -10.00
C ARG A 737 -3.81 33.87 -8.49
N GLU A 738 -3.80 35.13 -8.08
CA GLU A 738 -3.95 35.54 -6.69
C GLU A 738 -5.44 35.78 -6.32
N GLU A 739 -5.82 35.33 -5.14
CA GLU A 739 -7.14 35.55 -4.50
C GLU A 739 -6.93 35.89 -3.02
N GLY A 740 -7.85 36.62 -2.38
CA GLY A 740 -7.69 37.02 -0.97
C GLY A 740 -8.09 35.95 0.07
N HIS A 741 -8.94 34.98 -0.31
CA HIS A 741 -9.60 34.06 0.64
C HIS A 741 -9.71 32.65 0.07
N TRP A 742 -9.83 31.66 0.96
CA TRP A 742 -10.28 30.31 0.64
C TRP A 742 -11.37 29.87 1.66
N PRO A 743 -12.54 29.37 1.23
CA PRO A 743 -13.07 29.34 -0.13
C PRO A 743 -13.14 30.73 -0.78
N LEU A 744 -13.34 30.81 -2.10
CA LEU A 744 -13.44 32.09 -2.78
C LEU A 744 -14.76 32.79 -2.40
N VAL A 745 -14.71 34.08 -2.06
CA VAL A 745 -15.91 34.86 -1.66
C VAL A 745 -17.03 34.83 -2.73
N ARG A 746 -16.66 34.71 -4.00
CA ARG A 746 -17.59 34.62 -5.14
C ARG A 746 -18.11 33.22 -5.46
N THR A 747 -17.76 32.19 -4.68
CA THR A 747 -18.21 30.81 -4.93
C THR A 747 -19.73 30.73 -4.83
N ARG A 748 -20.38 30.27 -5.90
CA ARG A 748 -21.80 29.92 -5.92
C ARG A 748 -21.95 28.43 -5.65
N TRP A 749 -22.49 28.11 -4.48
CA TRP A 749 -22.79 26.73 -4.09
C TRP A 749 -24.05 26.24 -4.80
N GLN A 750 -23.88 25.35 -5.77
CA GLN A 750 -24.99 24.81 -6.58
C GLN A 750 -25.26 23.35 -6.21
N PRO A 751 -26.49 22.98 -5.80
CA PRO A 751 -26.86 21.59 -5.61
C PRO A 751 -27.10 20.92 -6.97
N MET A 752 -26.51 19.74 -7.15
CA MET A 752 -26.72 18.86 -8.29
C MET A 752 -27.39 17.58 -7.78
N TYR A 753 -28.72 17.52 -7.91
CA TYR A 753 -29.56 16.46 -7.36
C TYR A 753 -29.42 15.14 -8.12
N LEU A 754 -29.54 14.03 -7.39
CA LEU A 754 -29.58 12.69 -7.97
C LEU A 754 -30.94 12.45 -8.64
N ALA A 755 -30.92 11.88 -9.85
CA ALA A 755 -32.12 11.59 -10.62
C ALA A 755 -32.05 10.24 -11.35
N GLY A 756 -33.22 9.80 -11.85
CA GLY A 756 -33.39 8.52 -12.56
C GLY A 756 -32.50 8.39 -13.79
N GLY A 757 -32.06 7.16 -14.08
CA GLY A 757 -31.15 6.88 -15.20
C GLY A 757 -29.67 7.15 -14.94
N GLY A 758 -29.28 7.54 -13.71
CA GLY A 758 -27.88 7.80 -13.36
C GLY A 758 -27.41 9.17 -13.86
N VAL A 759 -28.23 10.20 -13.68
CA VAL A 759 -27.94 11.58 -14.05
C VAL A 759 -27.98 12.51 -12.83
N LEU A 760 -27.32 13.65 -12.92
CA LEU A 760 -27.44 14.76 -11.98
C LEU A 760 -28.20 15.92 -12.63
N THR A 761 -29.07 16.58 -11.88
CA THR A 761 -29.89 17.73 -12.34
C THR A 761 -29.73 18.94 -11.42
N ALA A 762 -29.75 20.15 -11.98
CA ALA A 762 -29.81 21.37 -11.15
C ALA A 762 -31.18 21.53 -10.47
N GLU A 763 -32.25 21.08 -11.14
CA GLU A 763 -33.60 21.05 -10.60
C GLU A 763 -33.82 19.88 -9.63
N PRO A 764 -34.57 20.07 -8.52
CA PRO A 764 -34.96 18.99 -7.62
C PRO A 764 -35.80 17.89 -8.30
N PRO A 765 -35.62 16.61 -7.92
CA PRO A 765 -36.32 15.49 -8.55
C PRO A 765 -37.80 15.44 -8.17
N ARG A 766 -38.68 15.66 -9.15
CA ARG A 766 -40.15 15.61 -8.97
C ARG A 766 -40.71 14.23 -8.65
N HIS A 767 -39.96 13.17 -8.94
CA HIS A 767 -40.37 11.77 -8.72
C HIS A 767 -39.39 11.08 -7.78
N ALA A 768 -39.93 10.20 -6.93
CA ALA A 768 -39.11 9.35 -6.08
C ALA A 768 -38.33 8.34 -6.93
N GLY A 769 -37.08 8.07 -6.54
CA GLY A 769 -36.23 7.06 -7.14
C GLY A 769 -35.22 6.50 -6.15
N SER A 770 -34.59 5.40 -6.52
CA SER A 770 -33.56 4.77 -5.71
C SER A 770 -32.59 3.94 -6.54
N ILE A 771 -31.39 3.71 -6.01
CA ILE A 771 -30.42 2.76 -6.56
C ILE A 771 -29.77 1.96 -5.43
N THR A 772 -29.67 0.64 -5.63
CA THR A 772 -29.13 -0.30 -4.63
C THR A 772 -27.84 -0.95 -5.12
N PHE A 773 -26.84 -1.04 -4.24
CA PHE A 773 -25.59 -1.74 -4.48
C PHE A 773 -25.08 -2.45 -3.21
N GLU A 774 -24.36 -3.56 -3.38
CA GLU A 774 -23.71 -4.27 -2.28
C GLU A 774 -22.59 -3.43 -1.68
N THR A 775 -22.44 -3.44 -0.34
CA THR A 775 -21.35 -2.76 0.38
C THR A 775 -19.96 -3.15 -0.17
N SER A 776 -19.81 -4.40 -0.62
CA SER A 776 -18.53 -4.94 -1.10
C SER A 776 -18.27 -4.83 -2.61
N SER A 777 -19.24 -4.42 -3.45
CA SER A 777 -19.12 -4.60 -4.92
C SER A 777 -19.35 -3.37 -5.83
N ARG A 778 -20.53 -3.22 -6.45
CA ARG A 778 -20.83 -2.17 -7.44
C ARG A 778 -20.86 -0.78 -6.78
N ALA A 779 -20.72 0.26 -7.58
CA ALA A 779 -20.85 1.65 -7.14
C ALA A 779 -22.00 2.32 -7.90
N ALA A 780 -22.81 3.14 -7.25
CA ALA A 780 -23.76 4.01 -7.94
C ALA A 780 -23.00 5.13 -8.67
N ALA A 781 -23.43 5.48 -9.89
CA ALA A 781 -22.82 6.52 -10.70
C ALA A 781 -23.87 7.45 -11.31
N PHE A 782 -23.66 8.76 -11.15
CA PHE A 782 -24.53 9.82 -11.65
C PHE A 782 -23.71 10.81 -12.49
N ASN A 783 -24.23 11.21 -13.65
CA ASN A 783 -23.48 11.97 -14.66
C ASN A 783 -24.17 13.32 -14.93
N TRP A 784 -23.38 14.38 -15.06
CA TRP A 784 -23.79 15.67 -15.60
C TRP A 784 -22.90 16.01 -16.80
N THR A 785 -23.50 16.29 -17.96
CA THR A 785 -22.77 16.90 -19.08
C THR A 785 -22.78 18.41 -18.88
N VAL A 786 -21.59 19.00 -18.83
CA VAL A 786 -21.36 20.42 -18.66
C VAL A 786 -21.75 21.15 -19.95
N ALA A 787 -22.60 22.18 -19.86
CA ALA A 787 -23.12 22.91 -21.02
C ALA A 787 -22.14 23.96 -21.56
N GLU A 788 -21.38 24.61 -20.67
CA GLU A 788 -20.44 25.70 -20.94
C GLU A 788 -19.19 25.57 -20.04
N ASP A 789 -18.07 26.19 -20.42
CA ASP A 789 -16.83 26.12 -19.64
C ASP A 789 -17.02 26.64 -18.20
N ILE A 790 -16.90 25.74 -17.22
CA ILE A 790 -17.19 26.00 -15.80
C ILE A 790 -15.98 25.66 -14.92
N GLU A 791 -15.60 26.60 -14.05
CA GLU A 791 -14.58 26.37 -13.03
C GLU A 791 -15.26 25.93 -11.72
N LEU A 792 -14.82 24.79 -11.19
CA LEU A 792 -15.22 24.29 -9.87
C LEU A 792 -14.03 24.40 -8.90
N THR A 793 -14.08 25.37 -7.98
CA THR A 793 -12.98 25.65 -7.03
C THR A 793 -13.47 25.76 -5.59
N GLY A 794 -13.12 24.76 -4.78
CA GLY A 794 -13.47 24.66 -3.38
C GLY A 794 -13.47 23.20 -2.90
N SER A 795 -13.98 22.99 -1.69
CA SER A 795 -14.49 21.68 -1.25
C SER A 795 -15.80 21.34 -1.99
N MET A 796 -16.22 20.08 -1.95
CA MET A 796 -17.56 19.65 -2.36
C MET A 796 -18.18 18.85 -1.22
N ALA A 797 -19.50 18.82 -1.12
CA ALA A 797 -20.22 18.01 -0.14
C ALA A 797 -21.30 17.18 -0.83
N ALA A 798 -21.54 15.95 -0.36
CA ALA A 798 -22.66 15.14 -0.83
C ALA A 798 -23.65 14.93 0.31
N LYS A 799 -24.92 15.30 0.09
CA LYS A 799 -26.06 14.96 0.94
C LYS A 799 -26.72 13.71 0.37
N LEU A 800 -26.75 12.63 1.14
CA LEU A 800 -27.26 11.32 0.71
C LEU A 800 -28.36 10.84 1.66
N TRP A 801 -29.42 10.26 1.11
CA TRP A 801 -30.45 9.56 1.88
C TRP A 801 -30.23 8.05 1.71
N VAL A 802 -29.87 7.39 2.80
CA VAL A 802 -29.30 6.05 2.82
C VAL A 802 -30.20 5.11 3.61
N GLN A 803 -30.51 3.96 3.02
CA GLN A 803 -31.10 2.82 3.72
C GLN A 803 -30.15 1.63 3.61
N LEU A 804 -30.01 0.87 4.69
CA LEU A 804 -29.22 -0.36 4.74
C LEU A 804 -30.13 -1.59 4.77
N ASP A 805 -29.66 -2.69 4.20
CA ASP A 805 -30.29 -4.02 4.26
C ASP A 805 -29.21 -5.10 4.43
N GLY A 806 -29.49 -6.12 5.24
CA GLY A 806 -28.51 -7.13 5.67
C GLY A 806 -27.40 -6.62 6.62
N CYS A 807 -27.32 -5.31 6.89
CA CYS A 807 -26.40 -4.71 7.85
C CYS A 807 -26.98 -3.43 8.48
N ASP A 808 -26.43 -3.04 9.63
CA ASP A 808 -26.81 -1.88 10.47
C ASP A 808 -25.80 -0.71 10.38
N ASP A 809 -24.66 -0.93 9.74
CA ASP A 809 -23.62 0.06 9.46
C ASP A 809 -22.98 -0.21 8.09
N ALA A 810 -22.42 0.84 7.48
CA ALA A 810 -21.74 0.78 6.20
C ALA A 810 -20.65 1.85 6.10
N ASN A 811 -19.61 1.55 5.33
CA ASN A 811 -18.65 2.55 4.87
C ASN A 811 -19.18 3.16 3.57
N LEU A 812 -19.12 4.47 3.40
CA LEU A 812 -19.37 5.16 2.14
C LEU A 812 -18.09 5.84 1.66
N PHE A 813 -17.71 5.54 0.44
CA PHE A 813 -16.65 6.21 -0.29
C PHE A 813 -17.29 6.94 -1.47
N VAL A 814 -17.15 8.25 -1.51
CA VAL A 814 -17.72 9.11 -2.55
C VAL A 814 -16.61 9.77 -3.36
N GLY A 815 -16.86 10.09 -4.62
CA GLY A 815 -15.86 10.77 -5.43
C GLY A 815 -16.42 11.41 -6.69
N VAL A 816 -15.73 12.46 -7.12
CA VAL A 816 -16.05 13.19 -8.36
C VAL A 816 -14.97 12.91 -9.39
N GLU A 817 -15.40 12.43 -10.55
CA GLU A 817 -14.57 12.07 -11.70
C GLU A 817 -14.86 13.00 -12.87
N LYS A 818 -13.86 13.23 -13.72
CA LYS A 818 -13.99 14.00 -14.96
C LYS A 818 -13.88 13.06 -16.15
N TRP A 819 -14.74 13.24 -17.15
CA TRP A 819 -14.82 12.40 -18.34
C TRP A 819 -14.89 13.26 -19.61
N ARG A 820 -14.12 12.91 -20.64
CA ARG A 820 -14.05 13.57 -21.95
C ARG A 820 -14.22 12.51 -23.04
N ASP A 821 -15.17 12.67 -23.95
CA ASP A 821 -15.45 11.71 -25.04
C ASP A 821 -15.61 10.25 -24.57
N GLY A 822 -16.29 10.05 -23.44
CA GLY A 822 -16.45 8.73 -22.82
C GLY A 822 -15.16 8.13 -22.22
N ARG A 823 -14.09 8.92 -22.09
CA ARG A 823 -12.81 8.52 -21.47
C ARG A 823 -12.60 9.22 -20.13
N TYR A 824 -12.12 8.46 -19.16
CA TYR A 824 -11.75 8.97 -17.83
C TYR A 824 -10.54 9.92 -17.92
N VAL A 825 -10.71 11.16 -17.44
CA VAL A 825 -9.62 12.13 -17.25
C VAL A 825 -8.99 11.90 -15.89
N GLY A 826 -7.72 11.49 -15.89
CA GLY A 826 -6.98 11.23 -14.67
C GLY A 826 -6.32 12.48 -14.12
N PHE A 827 -6.18 12.52 -12.80
CA PHE A 827 -5.42 13.52 -12.05
C PHE A 827 -4.24 12.88 -11.33
N GLU A 828 -3.35 13.70 -10.77
CA GLU A 828 -2.41 13.26 -9.74
C GLU A 828 -3.14 13.22 -8.40
N GLY A 829 -2.94 12.16 -7.62
CA GLY A 829 -3.53 11.97 -6.29
C GLY A 829 -2.55 11.36 -5.31
N SER A 830 -3.01 11.12 -4.07
CA SER A 830 -2.14 10.81 -2.93
C SER A 830 -1.14 9.72 -3.25
N TYR A 831 0.07 9.84 -2.70
CA TYR A 831 1.15 8.88 -2.92
C TYR A 831 1.53 8.70 -4.41
N GLY A 832 1.33 9.73 -5.24
CA GLY A 832 1.71 9.72 -6.65
C GLY A 832 0.80 8.88 -7.55
N TYR A 833 -0.47 8.71 -7.19
CA TYR A 833 -1.47 8.05 -8.03
C TYR A 833 -1.80 8.95 -9.25
N GLY A 834 -1.01 8.88 -10.32
CA GLY A 834 -1.21 9.63 -11.57
C GLY A 834 -2.42 9.21 -12.43
N ARG A 835 -3.49 8.70 -11.80
CA ARG A 835 -4.80 8.31 -12.35
C ARG A 835 -5.94 8.50 -11.34
N ASP A 836 -5.75 9.37 -10.36
CA ASP A 836 -6.79 9.66 -9.36
C ASP A 836 -7.90 10.53 -9.98
N ARG A 837 -8.89 10.88 -9.16
CA ARG A 837 -10.10 11.63 -9.53
C ARG A 837 -9.98 13.11 -9.14
N VAL A 838 -11.03 13.91 -9.38
CA VAL A 838 -11.04 15.34 -9.02
C VAL A 838 -10.98 15.51 -7.50
N THR A 839 -11.83 14.78 -6.78
CA THR A 839 -11.84 14.75 -5.31
C THR A 839 -12.55 13.51 -4.74
N THR A 840 -12.25 13.16 -3.49
CA THR A 840 -12.73 11.98 -2.76
C THR A 840 -13.25 12.35 -1.37
N GLY A 841 -14.27 11.65 -0.90
CA GLY A 841 -14.83 11.75 0.45
C GLY A 841 -15.09 10.37 1.08
N TRP A 842 -15.21 10.36 2.41
CA TRP A 842 -15.37 9.18 3.25
C TRP A 842 -16.43 9.45 4.32
N GLN A 843 -17.25 8.45 4.62
CA GLN A 843 -18.15 8.51 5.78
C GLN A 843 -18.54 7.10 6.23
N ARG A 844 -18.36 6.80 7.52
CA ARG A 844 -18.98 5.64 8.17
C ARG A 844 -20.40 6.01 8.58
N VAL A 845 -21.41 5.26 8.14
CA VAL A 845 -22.83 5.62 8.30
C VAL A 845 -23.25 5.67 9.78
N ALA A 846 -22.70 4.78 10.61
CA ALA A 846 -22.94 4.86 12.06
C ALA A 846 -22.36 6.12 12.71
N LEU A 847 -21.31 6.73 12.14
CA LEU A 847 -20.66 7.95 12.64
C LEU A 847 -21.08 9.22 11.88
N ARG A 848 -22.30 9.21 11.31
CA ARG A 848 -22.88 10.32 10.51
C ARG A 848 -23.13 11.62 11.28
N ALA A 849 -23.13 11.60 12.61
CA ALA A 849 -23.40 12.77 13.42
C ALA A 849 -22.39 13.88 13.12
N LEU A 850 -22.89 15.07 12.78
CA LEU A 850 -22.06 16.23 12.46
C LEU A 850 -21.71 17.02 13.70
N ASP A 851 -20.53 17.62 13.67
CA ASP A 851 -20.01 18.57 14.62
C ASP A 851 -20.65 19.95 14.31
N PRO A 852 -21.55 20.48 15.16
CA PRO A 852 -22.36 21.65 14.82
C PRO A 852 -21.56 22.96 14.80
N GLU A 853 -20.41 23.02 15.48
CA GLU A 853 -19.54 24.20 15.52
C GLU A 853 -18.59 24.22 14.32
N LEU A 854 -18.14 23.04 13.87
CA LEU A 854 -17.15 22.94 12.80
C LEU A 854 -17.75 22.79 11.39
N SER A 855 -19.00 22.31 11.28
CA SER A 855 -19.62 21.97 9.99
C SER A 855 -20.11 23.19 9.20
N GLN A 856 -19.92 23.14 7.89
CA GLN A 856 -20.51 24.07 6.92
C GLN A 856 -21.22 23.28 5.80
N PRO A 857 -22.19 23.85 5.06
CA PRO A 857 -22.90 23.11 4.00
C PRO A 857 -22.00 22.50 2.92
N TRP A 858 -20.83 23.10 2.68
CA TRP A 858 -19.81 22.62 1.74
C TRP A 858 -18.65 21.85 2.39
N GLU A 859 -18.62 21.78 3.72
CA GLU A 859 -17.62 21.06 4.52
C GLU A 859 -18.31 20.49 5.77
N PRO A 860 -19.16 19.46 5.64
CA PRO A 860 -19.73 18.77 6.80
C PRO A 860 -18.61 18.05 7.54
N VAL A 861 -18.51 18.28 8.86
CA VAL A 861 -17.46 17.73 9.70
C VAL A 861 -18.06 16.66 10.62
N PRO A 862 -17.73 15.38 10.43
CA PRO A 862 -18.19 14.33 11.34
C PRO A 862 -17.62 14.55 12.75
N ALA A 863 -18.49 14.46 13.75
CA ALA A 863 -18.11 14.46 15.16
C ALA A 863 -17.34 13.17 15.50
N CYS A 864 -17.80 12.02 14.98
CA CYS A 864 -17.25 10.69 15.25
C CYS A 864 -17.12 10.33 16.75
N ALA A 865 -17.92 10.98 17.62
CA ALA A 865 -17.91 10.74 19.06
C ALA A 865 -18.73 9.50 19.46
N GLU A 866 -19.91 9.30 18.84
CA GLU A 866 -20.83 8.22 19.20
C GLU A 866 -21.36 7.50 17.94
N PRO A 867 -21.36 6.15 17.91
CA PRO A 867 -21.93 5.37 16.82
C PRO A 867 -23.45 5.17 16.99
N ALA A 868 -24.23 5.62 16.02
CA ALA A 868 -25.66 5.36 15.92
C ALA A 868 -25.93 4.34 14.79
N ALA A 869 -26.29 3.10 15.12
CA ALA A 869 -26.70 2.11 14.13
C ALA A 869 -27.89 2.61 13.27
N VAL A 870 -28.06 2.05 12.07
CA VAL A 870 -29.22 2.29 11.21
C VAL A 870 -30.23 1.16 11.41
N SER A 871 -31.47 1.52 11.72
CA SER A 871 -32.52 0.52 11.96
C SER A 871 -32.96 -0.15 10.66
N PRO A 872 -33.35 -1.44 10.65
CA PRO A 872 -33.88 -2.08 9.44
C PRO A 872 -35.07 -1.31 8.86
N GLY A 873 -34.97 -0.92 7.59
CA GLY A 873 -36.01 -0.11 6.91
C GLY A 873 -35.92 1.40 7.11
N GLU A 874 -35.04 1.89 8.00
CA GLU A 874 -34.79 3.32 8.21
C GLU A 874 -34.17 3.95 6.95
N VAL A 875 -34.55 5.20 6.67
CA VAL A 875 -33.92 6.04 5.63
C VAL A 875 -33.27 7.23 6.33
N THR A 876 -31.95 7.25 6.33
CA THR A 876 -31.12 8.09 7.18
C THR A 876 -30.38 9.13 6.33
N GLU A 877 -30.33 10.38 6.76
CA GLU A 877 -29.47 11.39 6.12
C GLU A 877 -27.99 11.15 6.47
N VAL A 878 -27.13 11.20 5.45
CA VAL A 878 -25.68 11.10 5.59
C VAL A 878 -25.03 12.19 4.74
N GLN A 879 -24.28 13.09 5.38
CA GLN A 879 -23.49 14.11 4.69
C GLN A 879 -22.02 13.68 4.61
N VAL A 880 -21.40 13.87 3.43
CA VAL A 880 -20.04 13.42 3.16
C VAL A 880 -19.22 14.56 2.56
N ALA A 881 -18.21 15.04 3.29
CA ALA A 881 -17.28 16.03 2.76
C ALA A 881 -16.31 15.39 1.77
N LEU A 882 -16.14 16.00 0.60
CA LEU A 882 -15.09 15.70 -0.36
C LEU A 882 -13.94 16.71 -0.19
N GLY A 883 -12.72 16.28 -0.49
CA GLY A 883 -11.53 17.12 -0.34
C GLY A 883 -11.50 18.31 -1.31
N PRO A 884 -10.63 19.30 -1.05
CA PRO A 884 -10.51 20.50 -1.88
C PRO A 884 -10.00 20.21 -3.30
N SER A 885 -10.47 21.00 -4.26
CA SER A 885 -10.00 20.98 -5.65
C SER A 885 -10.23 22.32 -6.35
N ALA A 886 -9.50 22.59 -7.44
CA ALA A 886 -9.69 23.74 -8.31
C ALA A 886 -9.59 23.31 -9.77
N THR A 887 -10.72 22.98 -10.41
CA THR A 887 -10.73 22.23 -11.68
C THR A 887 -11.67 22.86 -12.71
N LEU A 888 -11.16 23.11 -13.92
CA LEU A 888 -11.98 23.51 -15.07
C LEU A 888 -12.63 22.28 -15.72
N PHE A 889 -13.91 22.38 -16.05
CA PHE A 889 -14.61 21.48 -16.97
C PHE A 889 -15.00 22.27 -18.23
N ARG A 890 -14.68 21.75 -19.40
CA ARG A 890 -15.05 22.32 -20.70
C ARG A 890 -16.49 21.96 -21.07
N ALA A 891 -17.10 22.76 -21.93
CA ALA A 891 -18.37 22.42 -22.58
C ALA A 891 -18.31 21.01 -23.21
N GLY A 892 -19.33 20.19 -22.97
CA GLY A 892 -19.41 18.80 -23.43
C GLY A 892 -18.65 17.77 -22.58
N GLU A 893 -17.79 18.18 -21.65
CA GLU A 893 -17.20 17.26 -20.67
C GLU A 893 -18.23 16.83 -19.62
N GLN A 894 -17.97 15.71 -18.97
CA GLN A 894 -18.86 15.13 -17.97
C GLN A 894 -18.23 15.14 -16.56
N LEU A 895 -19.00 15.66 -15.61
CA LEU A 895 -18.79 15.42 -14.19
C LEU A 895 -19.54 14.12 -13.83
N ARG A 896 -18.82 13.14 -13.30
CA ARG A 896 -19.42 11.91 -12.75
C ARG A 896 -19.25 11.87 -11.24
N PHE A 897 -20.35 11.84 -10.53
CA PHE A 897 -20.40 11.53 -9.10
C PHE A 897 -20.52 10.01 -8.90
N VAL A 898 -19.72 9.44 -8.00
CA VAL A 898 -19.69 7.99 -7.70
C VAL A 898 -19.83 7.78 -6.20
N VAL A 899 -20.67 6.82 -5.80
CA VAL A 899 -20.87 6.39 -4.40
C VAL A 899 -20.71 4.88 -4.31
N ALA A 900 -19.89 4.38 -3.38
CA ALA A 900 -19.64 2.95 -3.20
C ALA A 900 -19.47 2.57 -1.73
N GLY A 901 -19.82 1.33 -1.38
CA GLY A 901 -19.56 0.79 -0.05
C GLY A 901 -18.11 0.38 0.21
N ARG A 902 -17.34 0.21 -0.86
CA ARG A 902 -15.93 -0.19 -0.89
C ARG A 902 -15.05 0.91 -1.46
N TRP A 903 -13.76 0.88 -1.15
CA TRP A 903 -12.80 1.85 -1.65
C TRP A 903 -12.88 2.03 -3.18
N LEU A 904 -12.91 3.28 -3.63
CA LEU A 904 -13.16 3.64 -5.03
C LEU A 904 -11.97 3.39 -5.97
N SER A 905 -10.78 3.21 -5.42
CA SER A 905 -9.59 2.86 -6.19
C SER A 905 -9.55 1.35 -6.49
N PRO A 906 -9.28 0.94 -7.75
CA PRO A 906 -9.23 -0.47 -8.12
C PRO A 906 -8.02 -1.15 -7.49
N ARG A 907 -8.25 -2.34 -6.90
CA ARG A 907 -7.20 -3.16 -6.29
C ARG A 907 -6.14 -3.52 -7.33
N ASN A 908 -4.90 -3.13 -7.10
CA ASN A 908 -3.77 -3.44 -7.95
C ASN A 908 -3.44 -4.95 -7.87
N PRO A 909 -3.26 -5.67 -9.00
CA PRO A 909 -2.98 -7.11 -8.98
C PRO A 909 -1.63 -7.48 -8.38
N LEU A 910 -0.67 -6.56 -8.34
CA LEU A 910 0.67 -6.77 -7.76
C LEU A 910 0.78 -6.25 -6.32
N THR A 911 0.12 -5.14 -5.99
CA THR A 911 0.31 -4.44 -4.70
C THR A 911 -0.96 -4.31 -3.85
N GLY A 912 -2.06 -4.94 -4.23
CA GLY A 912 -3.33 -4.83 -3.50
C GLY A 912 -3.86 -3.40 -3.48
N GLN A 913 -4.27 -2.90 -2.32
CA GLN A 913 -4.68 -1.49 -2.14
C GLN A 913 -3.52 -0.56 -1.74
N PHE A 914 -2.26 -1.01 -1.82
CA PHE A 914 -1.13 -0.18 -1.40
C PHE A 914 -0.99 1.12 -2.22
N PRO A 915 -0.60 2.26 -1.59
CA PRO A 915 -0.43 2.42 -0.14
C PRO A 915 -1.69 2.66 0.69
N ALA A 916 -2.81 3.14 0.14
CA ALA A 916 -3.99 3.50 0.94
C ALA A 916 -5.08 2.41 0.98
N ALA A 917 -5.33 1.84 2.16
CA ALA A 917 -6.32 0.79 2.38
C ALA A 917 -7.24 1.14 3.55
N TYR A 918 -8.46 0.60 3.54
CA TYR A 918 -9.47 0.87 4.55
C TYR A 918 -10.11 -0.45 4.99
N SER A 919 -10.64 -0.48 6.21
CA SER A 919 -11.38 -1.64 6.74
C SER A 919 -12.56 -2.02 5.82
N ASP A 920 -12.71 -3.33 5.55
CA ASP A 920 -13.86 -3.84 4.82
C ASP A 920 -15.17 -3.57 5.61
N PRO A 921 -16.27 -3.14 4.96
CA PRO A 921 -17.55 -2.93 5.62
C PRO A 921 -18.24 -4.25 6.00
N PRO A 922 -19.26 -4.21 6.89
CA PRO A 922 -20.24 -5.28 7.01
C PRO A 922 -20.81 -5.68 5.63
N ARG A 923 -21.15 -6.96 5.46
CA ARG A 923 -21.81 -7.43 4.24
C ARG A 923 -23.28 -7.06 4.28
N GLY A 924 -23.75 -6.37 3.25
CA GLY A 924 -25.13 -5.96 3.09
C GLY A 924 -25.30 -5.11 1.84
N GLN A 925 -26.44 -4.46 1.71
CA GLN A 925 -26.77 -3.57 0.62
C GLN A 925 -27.00 -2.15 1.11
N VAL A 926 -26.58 -1.19 0.27
CA VAL A 926 -26.82 0.25 0.44
C VAL A 926 -27.81 0.67 -0.63
N THR A 927 -28.94 1.23 -0.22
CA THR A 927 -29.91 1.87 -1.11
C THR A 927 -29.83 3.38 -0.93
N LEU A 928 -29.44 4.10 -1.99
CA LEU A 928 -29.59 5.55 -2.05
C LEU A 928 -31.01 5.88 -2.51
N ARG A 929 -31.66 6.86 -1.88
CA ARG A 929 -33.00 7.35 -2.24
C ARG A 929 -32.94 8.83 -2.63
N TRP A 930 -33.82 9.24 -3.55
CA TRP A 930 -34.03 10.64 -3.91
C TRP A 930 -35.51 10.88 -4.26
N GLY A 931 -35.94 12.15 -4.31
CA GLY A 931 -37.30 12.57 -4.67
C GLY A 931 -37.76 13.78 -3.86
N PRO A 932 -39.06 14.15 -3.91
CA PRO A 932 -39.58 15.33 -3.20
C PRO A 932 -39.38 15.31 -1.67
N ARG A 933 -39.25 14.12 -1.06
CA ARG A 933 -38.95 13.91 0.37
C ARG A 933 -37.45 13.74 0.67
N TYR A 934 -36.65 13.40 -0.34
CA TYR A 934 -35.25 12.99 -0.19
C TYR A 934 -34.40 13.78 -1.17
N ASP A 935 -33.91 14.94 -0.72
CA ASP A 935 -33.15 15.92 -1.49
C ASP A 935 -31.68 15.51 -1.74
N ALA A 936 -31.41 14.25 -2.09
CA ALA A 936 -30.04 13.76 -2.27
C ALA A 936 -29.32 14.51 -3.42
N HIS A 937 -28.17 15.12 -3.13
CA HIS A 937 -27.43 15.96 -4.07
C HIS A 937 -25.91 16.00 -3.81
N LEU A 938 -25.16 16.39 -4.84
CA LEU A 938 -23.78 16.85 -4.73
C LEU A 938 -23.77 18.39 -4.79
N LEU A 939 -23.24 19.05 -3.75
CA LEU A 939 -23.03 20.49 -3.73
C LEU A 939 -21.69 20.82 -4.40
N ILE A 940 -21.72 21.60 -5.48
CA ILE A 940 -20.52 21.98 -6.26
C ILE A 940 -20.16 23.49 -6.09
N PRO A 941 -18.86 23.83 -6.01
CA PRO A 941 -18.38 25.21 -5.85
C PRO A 941 -18.20 25.91 -7.21
N VAL A 942 -19.28 26.41 -7.81
CA VAL A 942 -19.20 27.11 -9.10
C VAL A 942 -18.53 28.47 -8.92
N ILE A 943 -17.49 28.76 -9.70
CA ILE A 943 -16.87 30.08 -9.74
C ILE A 943 -17.40 30.85 -10.95
N PRO A 944 -18.16 31.94 -10.75
CA PRO A 944 -18.51 32.84 -11.84
C PRO A 944 -17.25 33.41 -12.50
N GLN A 945 -17.27 33.52 -13.83
CA GLN A 945 -16.27 34.31 -14.53
C GLN A 945 -16.27 35.74 -13.96
N ARG A 946 -15.07 36.34 -13.78
CA ARG A 946 -15.00 37.76 -13.42
C ARG A 946 -15.51 38.54 -14.62
N THR A 947 -16.67 39.18 -14.48
CA THR A 947 -17.07 40.28 -15.38
C THR A 947 -15.96 41.32 -15.34
N SER A 948 -15.38 41.60 -16.50
CA SER A 948 -14.29 42.56 -16.73
C SER A 948 -14.69 43.98 -16.37
#